data_AF-A0A9Q1J540-F1
#
_entry.id   AF-A0A9Q1J540-F1
#
_cell.length_a   1.000
_cell.length_b   1.000
_cell.length_c   1.000
_cell.angle_alpha   90.00
_cell.angle_beta   90.00
_cell.angle_gamma   90.00
#
_symmetry.space_group_name_H-M   'P 1'
#
loop_
_entity.id
_entity.type
_entity.pdbx_description
1 polymer ?
#
loop_
_entity_poly.entity_id
_entity_poly.type
_entity_poly.pdbx_seq_one_letter_code
_entity_poly.pdbx_strand_id
1 'polypeptide(L)'
;MKNVILWSEEEVSRWLMKEGMQEYLESCRPLNGQALLELTMEDFQSPPLSFVTSDGGTQLLEKIETLKMEHHIEAHKNGHANGHASVAAGDGKGKRNGALNGFRKDAVQIPIPEPERSPYPLEWGKTAVAFCYAVCCFVFTTVMISVVHERVPPKEMDPPLPDKFFDIFDRVEWAFSICEINGMLLVGLWLLQWVLLKYRSIVGRRFFFIVGTLYLYRCVTMYVTTLPVPGMHFKCAPKLFGDWEAQMRRVLKMIAGGGLSITGSHNMCGDYLYSGHTVMLTLTYLFIKEYSPKRFWWYHWFCWILSAVGIICILLAHDHYTVDVVVAYYVTTRLFWWYHTMANQQVLKETSQSNFFSRVWWYRLFQYFERNVQGIIPRNYELPFSWRSLQWRHVKYSRIDTYFNIFRRIMARKVVCCGLSTLEVLLIVLFALMTGVSVGLISVMATGWNTDAPPVEPEELVPTVKPPENPYLVGVGRADVTGPVGDVPLMGYANLDQTAGGIHTRLYSRAFIVDDGSKRVVFVTADIGMVSQRLRLEVMRELQLKYSGLYGQHNVVLSGTHTHSGLGGYFQYTLFMITSKGYIKPSIQAIVNGIVKSIDLAHKNLKPGRIFLNKGELEDSNLNRSPHSYLNNPAEERKRYKANTDKQVVVLKFTDLCGDGLGVLSWFAVHPVSMNYTNHLVSGDNLGYASYLFEQEKNLGSLPGEGPFVAAFASSNLGDVTPNTRGPYCVNTGEACDYINSSCPIGGTKMCVAMGPGSDMFESTRIIGENIYNKAKELYGRAQQEVQGVLHVAHQWVDMSNVTVQLNSSHTAKTCKPALGHSFAAGTIDGGGDLNFIQGAVEGDPFWDGVRDALLGPPSNETQDCHRPKPILFSTGEMKKPLPWHPEIVDVQMVTIGNVAIVAVPGEVTTMSGRRIREAVKQELETDGDFANAEVVIAGLCNVYTHYITTYEEYQIQRYEAASTIYGPHTLSAYVQLFRGLARAIAQGKEGELPLGPEPPFFNESQLISLLLPVPLDKKPADTVFGQVLEQVLPEYRVGDVASVTFVSGNPRNSGDMREKTFITVEKYQNRTQEWDIVHTDASWETRFHWIKGVWARSNATVEWHIPSSAQPGAYRIRHFGHFQENKFLRPVITAYEGTSDIFNVN
;
A
#
# COMPACT_ATOMS: atom_id res chain seq x y z
N MET A 1 -31.80 24.73 9.36
CA MET A 1 -33.28 24.73 9.41
C MET A 1 -33.78 25.99 10.13
N LYS A 2 -35.04 26.05 10.59
CA LYS A 2 -35.35 26.88 11.77
C LYS A 2 -34.48 26.39 12.94
N ASN A 3 -33.97 27.30 13.76
CA ASN A 3 -33.31 26.94 15.02
C ASN A 3 -34.25 26.01 15.84
N VAL A 4 -33.74 24.85 16.28
CA VAL A 4 -34.51 23.80 16.97
C VAL A 4 -35.15 24.33 18.25
N ILE A 5 -34.46 25.20 19.00
CA ILE A 5 -34.96 25.86 20.21
C ILE A 5 -36.25 26.68 19.94
N LEU A 6 -36.49 27.08 18.69
CA LEU A 6 -37.66 27.87 18.27
C LEU A 6 -38.79 27.05 17.62
N TRP A 7 -38.73 25.71 17.66
CA TRP A 7 -39.78 24.85 17.09
C TRP A 7 -41.02 24.81 18.00
N SER A 8 -42.22 24.93 17.41
CA SER A 8 -43.47 24.65 18.11
C SER A 8 -43.67 23.14 18.33
N GLU A 9 -44.61 22.78 19.21
CA GLU A 9 -45.10 21.41 19.41
C GLU A 9 -45.50 20.70 18.09
N GLU A 10 -46.05 21.46 17.14
CA GLU A 10 -46.42 20.99 15.81
C GLU A 10 -45.20 20.77 14.88
N GLU A 11 -44.09 21.45 15.14
CA GLU A 11 -42.81 21.25 14.42
C GLU A 11 -42.05 20.06 15.00
N VAL A 12 -42.06 19.88 16.33
CA VAL A 12 -41.59 18.65 17.01
C VAL A 12 -42.38 17.42 16.55
N SER A 13 -43.71 17.49 16.53
CA SER A 13 -44.57 16.39 16.08
C SER A 13 -44.30 16.00 14.61
N ARG A 14 -44.01 16.97 13.74
CA ARG A 14 -43.61 16.70 12.34
C ARG A 14 -42.21 16.10 12.22
N TRP A 15 -41.28 16.46 13.09
CA TRP A 15 -39.95 15.85 13.13
C TRP A 15 -40.03 14.39 13.61
N LEU A 16 -40.78 14.10 14.67
CA LEU A 16 -40.99 12.73 15.16
C LEU A 16 -41.57 11.82 14.06
N MET A 17 -42.61 12.26 13.34
CA MET A 17 -43.16 11.49 12.21
C MET A 17 -42.15 11.29 11.06
N LYS A 18 -41.27 12.27 10.79
CA LYS A 18 -40.24 12.17 9.74
C LYS A 18 -39.15 11.16 10.11
N GLU A 19 -38.75 11.10 11.38
CA GLU A 19 -37.73 10.18 11.88
C GLU A 19 -38.26 8.78 12.20
N GLY A 20 -39.55 8.51 11.96
CA GLY A 20 -40.22 7.22 12.17
C GLY A 20 -40.82 7.02 13.56
N MET A 21 -40.65 7.98 14.47
CA MET A 21 -40.92 7.89 15.91
C MET A 21 -42.40 8.12 16.26
N GLN A 22 -43.31 7.35 15.64
CA GLN A 22 -44.75 7.60 15.72
C GLN A 22 -45.36 7.24 17.09
N GLU A 23 -44.82 6.27 17.83
CA GLU A 23 -45.33 5.96 19.18
C GLU A 23 -45.20 7.14 20.16
N TYR A 24 -44.18 7.99 19.98
CA TYR A 24 -43.92 9.14 20.86
C TYR A 24 -44.85 10.34 20.61
N LEU A 25 -45.70 10.33 19.57
CA LEU A 25 -46.45 11.53 19.16
C LEU A 25 -47.47 12.04 20.18
N GLU A 26 -48.04 11.16 21.02
CA GLU A 26 -49.02 11.55 22.04
C GLU A 26 -48.32 12.05 23.31
N SER A 27 -47.31 11.34 23.81
CA SER A 27 -46.58 11.70 25.03
C SER A 27 -45.64 12.89 24.86
N CYS A 28 -45.05 13.07 23.67
CA CYS A 28 -44.24 14.24 23.33
C CYS A 28 -45.07 15.41 22.78
N ARG A 29 -46.41 15.28 22.66
CA ARG A 29 -47.29 16.35 22.14
C ARG A 29 -47.09 17.73 22.79
N PRO A 30 -46.91 17.88 24.12
CA PRO A 30 -46.72 19.20 24.74
C PRO A 30 -45.26 19.71 24.72
N LEU A 31 -44.33 19.01 24.06
CA LEU A 31 -42.93 19.41 24.01
C LEU A 31 -42.68 20.35 22.83
N ASN A 32 -42.28 21.58 23.14
CA ASN A 32 -41.64 22.47 22.17
C ASN A 32 -40.18 22.05 21.92
N GLY A 33 -39.53 22.65 20.93
CA GLY A 33 -38.18 22.25 20.52
C GLY A 33 -37.07 22.50 21.54
N GLN A 34 -37.26 23.36 22.54
CA GLN A 34 -36.34 23.46 23.68
C GLN A 34 -36.53 22.27 24.63
N ALA A 35 -37.78 22.01 25.05
CA ALA A 35 -38.11 20.92 25.96
C ALA A 35 -37.73 19.53 25.38
N LEU A 36 -37.83 19.36 24.06
CA LEU A 36 -37.35 18.17 23.35
C LEU A 36 -35.83 17.95 23.52
N LEU A 37 -35.03 19.02 23.47
CA LEU A 37 -33.57 18.94 23.62
C LEU A 37 -33.13 18.76 25.09
N GLU A 38 -34.00 19.11 26.04
CA GLU A 38 -33.76 19.00 27.48
C GLU A 38 -34.15 17.63 28.06
N LEU A 39 -34.76 16.72 27.28
CA LEU A 39 -35.08 15.35 27.69
C LEU A 39 -33.82 14.55 28.09
N THR A 40 -33.98 13.74 29.14
CA THR A 40 -32.97 12.88 29.74
C THR A 40 -33.47 11.44 29.92
N MET A 41 -32.59 10.53 30.35
CA MET A 41 -32.97 9.13 30.67
C MET A 41 -33.86 9.00 31.93
N GLU A 42 -34.00 10.05 32.75
CA GLU A 42 -34.88 10.03 33.91
C GLU A 42 -36.34 10.31 33.52
N ASP A 43 -36.58 11.14 32.50
CA ASP A 43 -37.93 11.50 32.04
C ASP A 43 -38.72 10.27 31.56
N PHE A 44 -38.05 9.33 30.87
CA PHE A 44 -38.63 8.06 30.40
C PHE A 44 -38.94 7.06 31.54
N GLN A 45 -38.54 7.34 32.78
CA GLN A 45 -38.94 6.56 33.95
C GLN A 45 -40.28 7.05 34.55
N SER A 46 -40.86 8.12 34.00
CA SER A 46 -42.10 8.74 34.48
C SER A 46 -43.20 8.84 33.39
N PRO A 47 -44.49 8.78 33.77
CA PRO A 47 -45.59 9.07 32.85
C PRO A 47 -45.56 10.53 32.35
N PRO A 48 -45.82 10.80 31.06
CA PRO A 48 -46.40 9.89 30.07
C PRO A 48 -45.39 9.12 29.20
N LEU A 49 -44.08 9.38 29.33
CA LEU A 49 -43.05 8.78 28.46
C LEU A 49 -42.78 7.31 28.79
N SER A 50 -42.86 6.93 30.07
CA SER A 50 -42.67 5.55 30.55
C SER A 50 -43.69 4.53 30.04
N PHE A 51 -44.74 4.96 29.33
CA PHE A 51 -45.78 4.08 28.77
C PHE A 51 -45.64 3.86 27.26
N VAL A 52 -44.68 4.50 26.60
CA VAL A 52 -44.56 4.52 25.14
C VAL A 52 -43.67 3.40 24.59
N THR A 53 -42.62 3.05 25.33
CA THR A 53 -41.43 2.36 24.78
C THR A 53 -41.08 1.10 25.57
N SER A 54 -40.43 0.14 24.89
CA SER A 54 -39.76 -1.02 25.53
C SER A 54 -38.23 -0.89 25.61
N ASP A 55 -37.65 0.16 24.98
CA ASP A 55 -36.21 0.45 24.95
C ASP A 55 -35.78 1.55 25.95
N GLY A 56 -36.69 2.00 26.82
CA GLY A 56 -36.45 3.05 27.79
C GLY A 56 -36.25 4.46 27.21
N GLY A 57 -36.64 4.71 25.95
CA GLY A 57 -36.45 5.98 25.26
C GLY A 57 -35.09 6.13 24.57
N THR A 58 -34.27 5.08 24.55
CA THR A 58 -32.89 5.12 24.06
C THR A 58 -32.80 5.61 22.61
N GLN A 59 -33.65 5.10 21.70
CA GLN A 59 -33.69 5.56 20.30
C GLN A 59 -34.09 7.04 20.16
N LEU A 60 -34.97 7.55 21.03
CA LEU A 60 -35.36 8.96 20.98
C LEU A 60 -34.22 9.87 21.47
N LEU A 61 -33.51 9.47 22.52
CA LEU A 61 -32.33 10.20 23.01
C LEU A 61 -31.19 10.23 21.98
N GLU A 62 -30.92 9.13 21.27
CA GLU A 62 -29.92 9.09 20.18
C GLU A 62 -30.30 10.02 19.01
N LYS A 63 -31.58 10.04 18.62
CA LYS A 63 -32.11 10.99 17.63
C LYS A 63 -32.04 12.44 18.11
N ILE A 64 -32.25 12.70 19.40
CA ILE A 64 -32.14 14.03 20.01
C ILE A 64 -30.67 14.49 20.08
N GLU A 65 -29.70 13.62 20.40
CA GLU A 65 -28.28 13.96 20.34
C GLU A 65 -27.82 14.25 18.90
N THR A 66 -28.30 13.47 17.92
CA THR A 66 -28.09 13.80 16.49
C THR A 66 -28.61 15.20 16.15
N LEU A 67 -29.81 15.55 16.63
CA LEU A 67 -30.43 16.87 16.42
C LEU A 67 -29.69 17.99 17.17
N LYS A 68 -29.15 17.74 18.37
CA LYS A 68 -28.26 18.65 19.11
C LYS A 68 -26.98 18.92 18.32
N MET A 69 -26.34 17.88 17.77
CA MET A 69 -25.13 18.02 16.95
C MET A 69 -25.38 18.83 15.67
N GLU A 70 -26.46 18.55 14.93
CA GLU A 70 -26.87 19.37 13.78
C GLU A 70 -27.10 20.84 14.18
N HIS A 71 -27.78 21.06 15.31
CA HIS A 71 -28.05 22.41 15.80
C HIS A 71 -26.77 23.15 16.19
N HIS A 72 -25.83 22.50 16.90
CA HIS A 72 -24.52 23.08 17.23
C HIS A 72 -23.69 23.39 15.98
N ILE A 73 -23.73 22.56 14.94
CA ILE A 73 -23.04 22.82 13.67
C ILE A 73 -23.64 24.05 12.95
N GLU A 74 -24.95 24.20 12.95
CA GLU A 74 -25.62 25.38 12.35
C GLU A 74 -25.45 26.64 13.21
N ALA A 75 -25.35 26.51 14.53
CA ALA A 75 -24.97 27.58 15.44
C ALA A 75 -23.52 28.04 15.21
N HIS A 76 -22.56 27.12 15.08
CA HIS A 76 -21.15 27.46 14.78
C HIS A 76 -20.97 28.15 13.42
N LYS A 77 -21.74 27.75 12.39
CA LYS A 77 -21.77 28.47 11.10
C LYS A 77 -22.17 29.94 11.24
N ASN A 78 -23.07 30.27 12.18
CA ASN A 78 -23.49 31.64 12.46
C ASN A 78 -22.59 32.35 13.48
N GLY A 79 -21.95 31.61 14.40
CA GLY A 79 -21.05 32.15 15.43
C GLY A 79 -19.78 32.79 14.86
N HIS A 80 -19.33 32.39 13.68
CA HIS A 80 -18.24 33.08 12.96
C HIS A 80 -18.59 34.49 12.45
N ALA A 81 -19.83 34.98 12.65
CA ALA A 81 -20.22 36.35 12.33
C ALA A 81 -20.13 37.33 13.53
N ASN A 82 -20.12 36.86 14.79
CA ASN A 82 -20.02 37.71 15.99
C ASN A 82 -19.39 36.96 17.17
N GLY A 83 -18.24 37.42 17.66
CA GLY A 83 -17.56 36.79 18.80
C GLY A 83 -16.62 37.75 19.55
N HIS A 84 -17.16 38.54 20.49
CA HIS A 84 -16.37 39.32 21.44
C HIS A 84 -17.15 39.63 22.73
N ALA A 85 -17.19 38.66 23.66
CA ALA A 85 -17.49 38.79 25.10
C ALA A 85 -17.61 37.37 25.72
N SER A 86 -17.43 37.13 27.02
CA SER A 86 -16.50 37.71 28.01
C SER A 86 -16.60 36.84 29.29
N VAL A 87 -15.50 36.34 29.83
CA VAL A 87 -15.50 35.69 31.17
C VAL A 87 -15.36 36.78 32.24
N ALA A 88 -16.11 36.68 33.34
CA ALA A 88 -16.23 37.77 34.32
C ALA A 88 -16.05 37.31 35.78
N ALA A 89 -15.09 37.95 36.46
CA ALA A 89 -14.99 38.18 37.91
C ALA A 89 -14.15 39.49 38.06
N GLY A 90 -14.39 40.43 38.98
CA GLY A 90 -15.10 40.39 40.26
C GLY A 90 -14.06 40.23 41.38
N ASP A 91 -13.84 41.15 42.33
CA ASP A 91 -14.46 42.44 42.71
C ASP A 91 -13.36 43.49 43.07
N GLY A 92 -13.67 44.78 43.26
CA GLY A 92 -12.62 45.80 43.51
C GLY A 92 -12.97 47.22 44.01
N LYS A 93 -14.25 47.63 44.15
CA LYS A 93 -14.76 48.85 44.88
C LYS A 93 -14.10 50.24 44.63
N GLY A 94 -14.90 51.25 44.21
CA GLY A 94 -14.53 52.68 44.39
C GLY A 94 -15.46 53.74 43.77
N LYS A 95 -16.33 54.38 44.57
CA LYS A 95 -17.09 55.61 44.20
C LYS A 95 -16.20 56.86 44.47
N ARG A 96 -16.45 58.10 44.00
CA ARG A 96 -17.73 58.83 43.88
C ARG A 96 -17.63 60.13 43.03
N ASN A 97 -18.78 60.58 42.54
CA ASN A 97 -19.12 61.72 41.65
C ASN A 97 -18.46 63.11 41.91
N GLY A 98 -18.34 63.96 40.86
CA GLY A 98 -18.07 65.41 40.96
C GLY A 98 -18.22 66.18 39.62
N ALA A 99 -19.17 67.10 39.51
CA ALA A 99 -19.73 67.62 38.24
C ALA A 99 -18.90 68.61 37.38
N LEU A 100 -19.14 68.55 36.07
CA LEU A 100 -19.07 69.58 35.00
C LEU A 100 -18.30 70.91 35.23
N ASN A 101 -17.23 71.14 34.46
CA ASN A 101 -17.19 72.20 33.42
C ASN A 101 -15.90 72.19 32.58
N GLY A 102 -15.98 72.69 31.34
CA GLY A 102 -14.81 73.04 30.51
C GLY A 102 -14.28 71.96 29.55
N PHE A 103 -14.71 72.01 28.28
CA PHE A 103 -14.18 71.13 27.21
C PHE A 103 -12.83 71.63 26.67
N ARG A 104 -11.78 71.61 27.51
CA ARG A 104 -10.40 71.82 27.07
C ARG A 104 -9.84 70.49 26.55
N LYS A 105 -9.53 70.40 25.25
CA LYS A 105 -8.89 69.22 24.64
C LYS A 105 -7.39 69.21 24.92
N ASP A 106 -7.02 69.16 26.20
CA ASP A 106 -5.67 68.79 26.60
C ASP A 106 -5.55 67.28 26.37
N ALA A 107 -4.84 66.90 25.31
CA ALA A 107 -4.73 65.53 24.87
C ALA A 107 -3.87 64.72 25.85
N VAL A 108 -4.53 64.01 26.77
CA VAL A 108 -3.88 62.98 27.59
C VAL A 108 -3.17 62.00 26.65
N GLN A 109 -1.85 62.00 26.69
CA GLN A 109 -1.05 60.98 26.03
C GLN A 109 -1.24 59.66 26.78
N ILE A 110 -2.31 58.94 26.44
CA ILE A 110 -2.33 57.50 26.60
C ILE A 110 -1.18 56.99 25.72
N PRO A 111 -0.15 56.32 26.27
CA PRO A 111 0.81 55.60 25.45
C PRO A 111 0.05 54.45 24.80
N ILE A 112 -0.38 54.66 23.56
CA ILE A 112 -0.84 53.58 22.69
C ILE A 112 0.31 52.58 22.64
N PRO A 113 0.16 51.32 23.10
CA PRO A 113 1.15 50.30 22.86
C PRO A 113 1.35 50.23 21.34
N GLU A 114 2.59 50.38 20.86
CA GLU A 114 2.85 50.39 19.41
C GLU A 114 2.13 49.20 18.78
N PRO A 115 1.36 49.39 17.68
CA PRO A 115 0.52 48.34 17.14
C PRO A 115 1.39 47.12 16.84
N GLU A 116 1.12 46.01 17.54
CA GLU A 116 1.98 44.84 17.52
C GLU A 116 2.32 44.47 16.08
N ARG A 117 3.62 44.33 15.83
CA ARG A 117 4.19 44.40 14.48
C ARG A 117 3.41 43.51 13.53
N SER A 118 2.87 44.13 12.48
CA SER A 118 2.25 43.42 11.34
C SER A 118 3.01 42.13 11.04
N PRO A 119 2.37 40.93 11.07
CA PRO A 119 3.04 39.64 10.84
C PRO A 119 3.61 39.50 9.41
N TYR A 120 3.41 40.54 8.60
CA TYR A 120 4.02 40.78 7.30
C TYR A 120 4.86 42.07 7.36
N PRO A 121 6.19 41.98 7.59
CA PRO A 121 7.07 43.15 7.66
C PRO A 121 7.47 43.67 6.26
N LEU A 122 7.64 44.99 6.14
CA LEU A 122 7.95 45.70 4.88
C LEU A 122 9.47 45.67 4.54
N GLU A 123 10.02 44.46 4.39
CA GLU A 123 11.46 44.20 4.21
C GLU A 123 11.99 44.47 2.78
N TRP A 124 11.85 45.71 2.28
CA TRP A 124 12.27 46.08 0.92
C TRP A 124 13.74 45.75 0.58
N GLY A 125 14.64 45.74 1.57
CA GLY A 125 16.03 45.31 1.36
C GLY A 125 16.16 43.85 0.88
N LYS A 126 15.32 42.94 1.38
CA LYS A 126 15.27 41.55 0.86
C LYS A 126 14.73 41.49 -0.55
N THR A 127 13.77 42.36 -0.88
CA THR A 127 13.20 42.47 -2.23
C THR A 127 14.20 43.04 -3.24
N ALA A 128 15.05 43.97 -2.82
CA ALA A 128 16.19 44.43 -3.61
C ALA A 128 17.19 43.29 -3.87
N VAL A 129 17.55 42.48 -2.85
CA VAL A 129 18.43 41.31 -3.04
C VAL A 129 17.83 40.29 -4.03
N ALA A 130 16.53 39.98 -3.91
CA ALA A 130 15.85 39.09 -4.84
C ALA A 130 15.80 39.65 -6.27
N PHE A 131 15.58 40.96 -6.42
CA PHE A 131 15.61 41.66 -7.71
C PHE A 131 17.02 41.63 -8.34
N CYS A 132 18.06 41.94 -7.58
CA CYS A 132 19.45 41.85 -8.04
C CYS A 132 19.80 40.43 -8.50
N TYR A 133 19.41 39.39 -7.75
CA TYR A 133 19.55 37.99 -8.17
C TYR A 133 18.85 37.72 -9.52
N ALA A 134 17.60 38.16 -9.68
CA ALA A 134 16.87 38.01 -10.94
C ALA A 134 17.56 38.70 -12.12
N VAL A 135 18.06 39.93 -11.93
CA VAL A 135 18.80 40.69 -12.95
C VAL A 135 20.12 40.01 -13.29
N CYS A 136 20.88 39.52 -12.31
CA CYS A 136 22.11 38.76 -12.55
C CYS A 136 21.83 37.48 -13.35
N CYS A 137 20.80 36.72 -13.00
CA CYS A 137 20.40 35.52 -13.76
C CYS A 137 19.94 35.86 -15.18
N PHE A 138 19.19 36.95 -15.38
CA PHE A 138 18.77 37.42 -16.70
C PHE A 138 19.96 37.80 -17.59
N VAL A 139 20.89 38.62 -17.08
CA VAL A 139 22.12 39.01 -17.82
C VAL A 139 22.99 37.78 -18.12
N PHE A 140 23.11 36.85 -17.18
CA PHE A 140 23.83 35.59 -17.41
C PHE A 140 23.14 34.72 -18.48
N THR A 141 21.81 34.72 -18.55
CA THR A 141 21.05 34.06 -19.63
C THR A 141 21.35 34.71 -20.97
N THR A 142 21.37 36.05 -21.04
CA THR A 142 21.74 36.78 -22.27
C THR A 142 23.15 36.42 -22.77
N VAL A 143 24.13 36.35 -21.86
CA VAL A 143 25.49 35.94 -22.19
C VAL A 143 25.52 34.48 -22.65
N MET A 144 24.82 33.57 -21.97
CA MET A 144 24.77 32.15 -22.34
C MET A 144 24.12 31.90 -23.69
N ILE A 145 23.03 32.59 -24.05
CA ILE A 145 22.44 32.51 -25.40
C ILE A 145 23.48 32.91 -26.46
N SER A 146 24.27 33.97 -26.21
CA SER A 146 25.33 34.38 -27.14
C SER A 146 26.53 33.43 -27.20
N VAL A 147 26.79 32.63 -26.17
CA VAL A 147 27.85 31.59 -26.16
C VAL A 147 27.37 30.31 -26.84
N VAL A 148 26.11 29.93 -26.60
CA VAL A 148 25.44 28.78 -27.21
C VAL A 148 25.28 28.97 -28.71
N HIS A 149 24.94 30.18 -29.17
CA HIS A 149 24.85 30.53 -30.58
C HIS A 149 26.13 30.26 -31.39
N GLU A 150 27.31 30.44 -30.81
CA GLU A 150 28.59 30.09 -31.46
C GLU A 150 28.80 28.56 -31.53
N ARG A 151 28.19 27.77 -30.63
CA ARG A 151 28.25 26.30 -30.61
C ARG A 151 27.28 25.62 -31.58
N VAL A 152 26.08 26.18 -31.81
CA VAL A 152 25.03 25.57 -32.66
C VAL A 152 25.57 25.22 -34.05
N PRO A 153 25.36 23.98 -34.55
CA PRO A 153 25.81 23.59 -35.90
C PRO A 153 25.03 24.32 -37.01
N PRO A 154 25.55 24.39 -38.24
CA PRO A 154 24.77 24.85 -39.40
C PRO A 154 23.55 23.94 -39.61
N LYS A 155 22.37 24.54 -39.82
CA LYS A 155 21.11 23.82 -40.11
C LYS A 155 21.15 23.04 -41.43
N GLU A 156 22.13 23.36 -42.28
CA GLU A 156 22.46 22.68 -43.52
C GLU A 156 23.28 21.39 -43.32
N MET A 157 23.80 21.16 -42.11
CA MET A 157 24.48 19.92 -41.70
C MET A 157 23.62 19.09 -40.76
N ASP A 158 23.05 19.71 -39.71
CA ASP A 158 22.17 19.07 -38.74
C ASP A 158 20.73 19.59 -38.90
N PRO A 159 19.82 18.82 -39.53
CA PRO A 159 18.43 19.22 -39.73
C PRO A 159 17.63 19.21 -38.41
N PRO A 160 16.41 19.79 -38.38
CA PRO A 160 15.55 19.75 -37.21
C PRO A 160 15.25 18.32 -36.74
N LEU A 161 15.27 18.12 -35.41
CA LEU A 161 14.80 16.88 -34.79
C LEU A 161 13.30 16.62 -35.06
N PRO A 162 12.87 15.35 -35.18
CA PRO A 162 11.46 15.02 -35.35
C PRO A 162 10.65 15.38 -34.10
N ASP A 163 9.58 16.16 -34.27
CA ASP A 163 8.69 16.60 -33.20
C ASP A 163 7.25 16.26 -33.55
N LYS A 164 6.54 15.58 -32.62
CA LYS A 164 5.22 15.03 -32.90
C LYS A 164 4.12 16.07 -33.09
N PHE A 165 4.35 17.34 -32.75
CA PHE A 165 3.44 18.43 -33.08
C PHE A 165 3.66 18.92 -34.52
N PHE A 166 4.91 19.01 -34.98
CA PHE A 166 5.25 19.42 -36.34
C PHE A 166 4.85 18.36 -37.39
N ASP A 167 4.75 17.09 -37.00
CA ASP A 167 4.13 16.01 -37.79
C ASP A 167 2.62 16.22 -38.08
N ILE A 168 1.93 17.06 -37.30
CA ILE A 168 0.45 17.11 -37.24
C ILE A 168 -0.09 18.48 -37.68
N PHE A 169 0.65 19.57 -37.46
CA PHE A 169 0.24 20.93 -37.77
C PHE A 169 1.26 21.62 -38.68
N ASP A 170 0.75 22.38 -39.66
CA ASP A 170 1.57 23.24 -40.51
C ASP A 170 1.95 24.57 -39.80
N ARG A 171 3.12 25.10 -40.17
CA ARG A 171 3.67 26.34 -39.58
C ARG A 171 2.82 27.58 -39.90
N VAL A 172 2.44 28.32 -38.86
CA VAL A 172 1.67 29.57 -38.91
C VAL A 172 2.56 30.78 -38.63
N GLU A 173 2.97 31.52 -39.66
CA GLU A 173 4.02 32.55 -39.56
C GLU A 173 3.72 33.70 -38.58
N TRP A 174 2.45 34.07 -38.40
CA TRP A 174 2.04 35.16 -37.51
C TRP A 174 1.88 34.74 -36.04
N ALA A 175 1.92 33.44 -35.73
CA ALA A 175 1.60 32.93 -34.40
C ALA A 175 2.58 33.43 -33.32
N PHE A 176 3.88 33.47 -33.61
CA PHE A 176 4.89 33.91 -32.63
C PHE A 176 4.67 35.35 -32.15
N SER A 177 4.30 36.25 -33.05
CA SER A 177 3.95 37.64 -32.74
C SER A 177 2.74 37.74 -31.79
N ILE A 178 1.76 36.85 -31.93
CA ILE A 178 0.60 36.77 -31.01
C ILE A 178 1.02 36.23 -29.64
N CYS A 179 1.96 35.29 -29.58
CA CYS A 179 2.57 34.87 -28.31
C CYS A 179 3.26 36.05 -27.59
N GLU A 180 4.11 36.83 -28.28
CA GLU A 180 4.79 37.97 -27.65
C GLU A 180 3.81 39.06 -27.20
N ILE A 181 2.76 39.36 -27.98
CA ILE A 181 1.69 40.30 -27.61
C ILE A 181 0.92 39.82 -26.37
N ASN A 182 0.53 38.54 -26.33
CA ASN A 182 -0.14 37.95 -25.17
C ASN A 182 0.76 37.96 -23.92
N GLY A 183 2.06 37.70 -24.10
CA GLY A 183 3.08 37.77 -23.04
C GLY A 183 3.23 39.18 -22.47
N MET A 184 3.35 40.20 -23.32
CA MET A 184 3.42 41.60 -22.91
C MET A 184 2.14 42.05 -22.18
N LEU A 185 0.96 41.66 -22.67
CA LEU A 185 -0.32 41.91 -21.99
C LEU A 185 -0.37 41.27 -20.60
N LEU A 186 0.00 39.99 -20.49
CA LEU A 186 -0.06 39.24 -19.23
C LEU A 186 0.96 39.75 -18.20
N VAL A 187 2.17 40.15 -18.64
CA VAL A 187 3.16 40.84 -17.81
C VAL A 187 2.64 42.21 -17.35
N GLY A 188 2.02 43.00 -18.24
CA GLY A 188 1.44 44.30 -17.90
C GLY A 188 0.32 44.21 -16.87
N LEU A 189 -0.58 43.23 -17.03
CA LEU A 189 -1.65 42.92 -16.07
C LEU A 189 -1.09 42.46 -14.72
N TRP A 190 -0.03 41.63 -14.72
CA TRP A 190 0.67 41.23 -13.50
C TRP A 190 1.31 42.42 -12.77
N LEU A 191 2.01 43.31 -13.49
CA LEU A 191 2.64 44.49 -12.91
C LEU A 191 1.60 45.45 -12.31
N LEU A 192 0.47 45.65 -12.99
CA LEU A 192 -0.65 46.46 -12.47
C LEU A 192 -1.23 45.84 -11.19
N GLN A 193 -1.48 44.52 -11.17
CA GLN A 193 -1.92 43.82 -9.97
C GLN A 193 -0.90 43.96 -8.83
N TRP A 194 0.39 43.76 -9.11
CA TRP A 194 1.48 43.81 -8.13
C TRP A 194 1.62 45.19 -7.47
N VAL A 195 1.55 46.27 -8.25
CA VAL A 195 1.63 47.65 -7.73
C VAL A 195 0.48 47.97 -6.76
N LEU A 196 -0.70 47.38 -6.98
CA LEU A 196 -1.89 47.55 -6.16
C LEU A 196 -1.95 46.64 -4.91
N LEU A 197 -1.05 45.66 -4.76
CA LEU A 197 -1.07 44.77 -3.59
C LEU A 197 -0.50 45.43 -2.34
N LYS A 198 -1.24 45.36 -1.21
CA LYS A 198 -0.79 45.90 0.08
C LYS A 198 0.56 45.32 0.53
N TYR A 199 0.77 44.03 0.30
CA TYR A 199 2.00 43.30 0.67
C TYR A 199 2.99 43.15 -0.50
N ARG A 200 2.94 44.06 -1.49
CA ARG A 200 3.78 44.08 -2.72
C ARG A 200 5.27 43.80 -2.52
N SER A 201 5.87 44.22 -1.40
CA SER A 201 7.29 43.94 -1.10
C SER A 201 7.57 42.43 -0.99
N ILE A 202 6.73 41.68 -0.25
CA ILE A 202 6.87 40.24 -0.07
C ILE A 202 6.51 39.50 -1.36
N VAL A 203 5.41 39.87 -2.01
CA VAL A 203 4.98 39.25 -3.27
C VAL A 203 6.03 39.45 -4.38
N GLY A 204 6.66 40.63 -4.43
CA GLY A 204 7.73 40.96 -5.35
C GLY A 204 8.97 40.09 -5.17
N ARG A 205 9.44 39.87 -3.92
CA ARG A 205 10.62 39.00 -3.70
C ARG A 205 10.35 37.54 -4.06
N ARG A 206 9.13 37.04 -3.82
CA ARG A 206 8.71 35.69 -4.25
C ARG A 206 8.77 35.58 -5.78
N PHE A 207 8.25 36.58 -6.50
CA PHE A 207 8.30 36.64 -7.96
C PHE A 207 9.75 36.68 -8.49
N PHE A 208 10.56 37.64 -8.02
CA PHE A 208 11.94 37.80 -8.47
C PHE A 208 12.83 36.57 -8.18
N PHE A 209 12.65 35.93 -7.02
CA PHE A 209 13.40 34.72 -6.69
C PHE A 209 13.02 33.51 -7.57
N ILE A 210 11.73 33.27 -7.79
CA ILE A 210 11.27 32.16 -8.63
C ILE A 210 11.70 32.39 -10.09
N VAL A 211 11.48 33.59 -10.65
CA VAL A 211 11.87 33.87 -12.04
C VAL A 211 13.40 33.78 -12.23
N GLY A 212 14.20 34.36 -11.32
CA GLY A 212 15.66 34.26 -11.38
C GLY A 212 16.16 32.81 -11.36
N THR A 213 15.53 31.95 -10.56
CA THR A 213 15.87 30.53 -10.46
C THR A 213 15.48 29.73 -11.72
N LEU A 214 14.37 30.06 -12.38
CA LEU A 214 13.98 29.44 -13.66
C LEU A 214 14.93 29.87 -14.79
N TYR A 215 15.34 31.14 -14.83
CA TYR A 215 16.35 31.62 -15.78
C TYR A 215 17.75 31.03 -15.50
N LEU A 216 18.11 30.78 -14.24
CA LEU A 216 19.33 30.05 -13.88
C LEU A 216 19.30 28.60 -14.41
N TYR A 217 18.17 27.89 -14.27
CA TYR A 217 18.03 26.55 -14.84
C TYR A 217 18.11 26.57 -16.37
N ARG A 218 17.54 27.57 -17.05
CA ARG A 218 17.71 27.81 -18.50
C ARG A 218 19.18 27.92 -18.89
N CYS A 219 19.98 28.69 -18.14
CA CYS A 219 21.42 28.82 -18.39
C CYS A 219 22.14 27.47 -18.37
N VAL A 220 21.82 26.62 -17.39
CA VAL A 220 22.42 25.29 -17.25
C VAL A 220 21.99 24.36 -18.40
N THR A 221 20.70 24.29 -18.73
CA THR A 221 20.21 23.39 -19.78
C THR A 221 20.74 23.77 -21.17
N MET A 222 20.71 25.06 -21.53
CA MET A 222 21.26 25.54 -22.81
C MET A 222 22.77 25.29 -22.93
N TYR A 223 23.54 25.46 -21.85
CA TYR A 223 25.00 25.27 -21.90
C TYR A 223 25.41 23.80 -22.01
N VAL A 224 24.68 22.91 -21.32
CA VAL A 224 24.95 21.47 -21.29
C VAL A 224 24.54 20.80 -22.60
N THR A 225 23.39 21.18 -23.19
CA THR A 225 22.87 20.57 -24.41
C THR A 225 22.35 21.64 -25.38
N THR A 226 23.09 21.85 -26.47
CA THR A 226 22.69 22.75 -27.57
C THR A 226 21.97 21.94 -28.66
N LEU A 227 20.69 22.19 -28.88
CA LEU A 227 19.89 21.49 -29.90
C LEU A 227 19.98 22.19 -31.27
N PRO A 228 19.77 21.46 -32.39
CA PRO A 228 19.62 22.06 -33.71
C PRO A 228 18.37 22.96 -33.77
N VAL A 229 18.28 23.74 -34.83
CA VAL A 229 17.22 24.75 -35.01
C VAL A 229 15.90 24.05 -35.38
N PRO A 230 14.74 24.38 -34.76
CA PRO A 230 13.47 23.66 -34.97
C PRO A 230 12.84 23.83 -36.36
N GLY A 231 13.31 24.77 -37.18
CA GLY A 231 12.83 24.92 -38.55
C GLY A 231 13.80 25.65 -39.48
N MET A 232 13.71 25.35 -40.78
CA MET A 232 14.63 25.90 -41.79
C MET A 232 14.40 27.38 -42.10
N HIS A 233 13.28 27.96 -41.67
CA HIS A 233 12.91 29.37 -41.87
C HIS A 233 13.77 30.36 -41.06
N PHE A 234 14.44 29.91 -40.00
CA PHE A 234 15.27 30.74 -39.15
C PHE A 234 16.46 31.40 -39.88
N LYS A 235 16.70 32.67 -39.57
CA LYS A 235 17.83 33.48 -40.05
C LYS A 235 18.76 33.83 -38.89
N CYS A 236 19.61 32.89 -38.51
CA CYS A 236 20.61 33.07 -37.46
C CYS A 236 21.66 34.12 -37.85
N ALA A 237 22.15 34.88 -36.88
CA ALA A 237 23.27 35.80 -37.06
C ALA A 237 24.59 35.06 -37.42
N PRO A 238 25.56 35.71 -38.09
CA PRO A 238 26.84 35.10 -38.40
C PRO A 238 27.66 34.86 -37.11
N LYS A 239 28.44 33.78 -37.04
CA LYS A 239 29.33 33.50 -35.91
C LYS A 239 30.47 34.53 -35.80
N LEU A 240 30.92 34.79 -34.58
CA LEU A 240 31.96 35.77 -34.24
C LEU A 240 33.34 35.16 -33.96
N PHE A 241 33.43 33.85 -33.75
CA PHE A 241 34.70 33.10 -33.67
C PHE A 241 35.74 33.65 -32.65
N GLY A 242 35.28 34.35 -31.60
CA GLY A 242 36.13 34.88 -30.53
C GLY A 242 36.22 36.41 -30.41
N ASP A 243 35.57 37.19 -31.29
CA ASP A 243 35.47 38.65 -31.11
C ASP A 243 34.57 38.99 -29.91
N TRP A 244 35.19 39.14 -28.73
CA TRP A 244 34.55 39.53 -27.48
C TRP A 244 33.88 40.90 -27.54
N GLU A 245 34.41 41.85 -28.32
CA GLU A 245 33.87 43.22 -28.37
C GLU A 245 32.57 43.25 -29.20
N ALA A 246 32.54 42.55 -30.34
CA ALA A 246 31.29 42.31 -31.07
C ALA A 246 30.31 41.43 -30.29
N GLN A 247 30.79 40.44 -29.53
CA GLN A 247 29.94 39.58 -28.70
C GLN A 247 29.25 40.40 -27.60
N MET A 248 29.99 41.26 -26.89
CA MET A 248 29.42 42.16 -25.89
C MET A 248 28.45 43.18 -26.51
N ARG A 249 28.71 43.69 -27.72
CA ARG A 249 27.74 44.51 -28.47
C ARG A 249 26.42 43.77 -28.76
N ARG A 250 26.46 42.47 -29.07
CA ARG A 250 25.23 41.64 -29.24
C ARG A 250 24.49 41.45 -27.91
N VAL A 251 25.20 41.09 -26.85
CA VAL A 251 24.64 40.92 -25.49
C VAL A 251 23.92 42.20 -25.04
N LEU A 252 24.55 43.37 -25.18
CA LEU A 252 23.95 44.65 -24.84
C LEU A 252 22.72 44.99 -25.70
N LYS A 253 22.75 44.73 -27.02
CA LYS A 253 21.58 44.93 -27.90
C LYS A 253 20.39 44.05 -27.47
N MET A 254 20.63 42.80 -27.07
CA MET A 254 19.56 41.89 -26.64
C MET A 254 18.98 42.26 -25.27
N ILE A 255 19.80 42.74 -24.33
CA ILE A 255 19.32 43.32 -23.05
C ILE A 255 18.42 44.52 -23.32
N ALA A 256 18.84 45.44 -24.20
CA ALA A 256 18.05 46.63 -24.54
C ALA A 256 16.72 46.30 -25.24
N GLY A 257 16.65 45.20 -26.00
CA GLY A 257 15.41 44.69 -26.61
C GLY A 257 14.58 43.77 -25.72
N GLY A 258 14.96 43.55 -24.44
CA GLY A 258 14.25 42.69 -23.50
C GLY A 258 14.20 41.20 -23.89
N GLY A 259 14.95 40.78 -24.91
CA GLY A 259 14.92 39.42 -25.48
C GLY A 259 13.75 39.13 -26.44
N LEU A 260 12.90 40.10 -26.78
CA LEU A 260 11.73 39.89 -27.65
C LEU A 260 12.08 40.04 -29.15
N SER A 261 11.58 39.16 -29.99
CA SER A 261 11.82 39.16 -31.44
C SER A 261 11.17 40.36 -32.15
N ILE A 262 10.00 40.83 -31.69
CA ILE A 262 9.29 42.01 -32.23
C ILE A 262 10.12 43.31 -32.17
N THR A 263 11.19 43.35 -31.35
CA THR A 263 12.12 44.48 -31.27
C THR A 263 13.24 44.47 -32.31
N GLY A 264 13.34 43.42 -33.15
CA GLY A 264 14.45 43.27 -34.10
C GLY A 264 15.83 43.09 -33.46
N SER A 265 15.86 42.66 -32.19
CA SER A 265 17.09 42.46 -31.42
C SER A 265 17.57 41.00 -31.37
N HIS A 266 16.67 40.03 -31.49
CA HIS A 266 16.92 38.61 -31.22
C HIS A 266 17.12 37.75 -32.48
N ASN A 267 18.33 37.79 -33.07
CA ASN A 267 18.72 36.96 -34.22
C ASN A 267 19.68 35.81 -33.84
N MET A 268 19.75 35.42 -32.56
CA MET A 268 20.63 34.35 -32.07
C MET A 268 19.84 33.05 -31.90
N CYS A 269 20.49 31.92 -32.19
CA CYS A 269 19.87 30.59 -32.26
C CYS A 269 20.48 29.64 -31.22
N GLY A 270 19.73 28.63 -30.78
CA GLY A 270 20.22 27.53 -29.92
C GLY A 270 19.49 27.30 -28.60
N ASP A 271 18.47 28.11 -28.29
CA ASP A 271 17.70 28.07 -27.04
C ASP A 271 16.37 27.33 -27.22
N TYR A 272 16.48 26.03 -27.51
CA TYR A 272 15.36 25.15 -27.91
C TYR A 272 15.15 23.95 -26.99
N LEU A 273 15.62 24.04 -25.74
CA LEU A 273 15.48 22.98 -24.71
C LEU A 273 14.68 23.44 -23.48
N TYR A 274 14.51 24.75 -23.27
CA TYR A 274 13.75 25.28 -22.14
C TYR A 274 13.14 26.67 -22.43
N SER A 275 11.94 26.71 -23.04
CA SER A 275 11.37 27.96 -23.55
C SER A 275 11.07 29.00 -22.46
N GLY A 276 11.78 30.13 -22.53
CA GLY A 276 11.54 31.29 -21.68
C GLY A 276 10.18 31.96 -21.90
N HIS A 277 9.62 31.86 -23.11
CA HIS A 277 8.29 32.39 -23.41
C HIS A 277 7.22 31.61 -22.64
N THR A 278 7.30 30.28 -22.66
CA THR A 278 6.44 29.39 -21.87
C THR A 278 6.63 29.60 -20.37
N VAL A 279 7.87 29.78 -19.88
CA VAL A 279 8.16 30.15 -18.49
C VAL A 279 7.42 31.43 -18.09
N MET A 280 7.56 32.51 -18.87
CA MET A 280 6.95 33.81 -18.54
C MET A 280 5.42 33.80 -18.62
N LEU A 281 4.84 33.19 -19.66
CA LEU A 281 3.39 33.03 -19.80
C LEU A 281 2.78 32.21 -18.66
N THR A 282 3.43 31.11 -18.28
CA THR A 282 2.94 30.23 -17.20
C THR A 282 3.10 30.90 -15.84
N LEU A 283 4.27 31.48 -15.55
CA LEU A 283 4.59 32.06 -14.25
C LEU A 283 3.72 33.29 -13.93
N THR A 284 3.52 34.19 -14.89
CA THR A 284 2.70 35.40 -14.68
C THR A 284 1.24 35.05 -14.46
N TYR A 285 0.67 34.09 -15.20
CA TYR A 285 -0.67 33.57 -14.93
C TYR A 285 -0.81 32.99 -13.51
N LEU A 286 0.14 32.15 -13.07
CA LEU A 286 0.11 31.56 -11.73
C LEU A 286 0.18 32.63 -10.63
N PHE A 287 1.02 33.64 -10.78
CA PHE A 287 1.12 34.76 -9.85
C PHE A 287 -0.13 35.66 -9.84
N ILE A 288 -0.72 35.94 -11.01
CA ILE A 288 -2.01 36.65 -11.13
C ILE A 288 -3.10 35.90 -10.34
N LYS A 289 -3.25 34.60 -10.61
CA LYS A 289 -4.27 33.72 -10.01
C LYS A 289 -4.11 33.58 -8.49
N GLU A 290 -2.88 33.41 -8.01
CA GLU A 290 -2.64 33.21 -6.59
C GLU A 290 -2.77 34.50 -5.77
N TYR A 291 -2.35 35.66 -6.30
CA TYR A 291 -2.41 36.92 -5.55
C TYR A 291 -3.66 37.76 -5.87
N SER A 292 -4.77 37.15 -6.30
CA SER A 292 -6.05 37.85 -6.51
C SER A 292 -7.30 37.09 -6.00
N PRO A 293 -8.41 37.77 -5.67
CA PRO A 293 -9.62 37.15 -5.11
C PRO A 293 -10.33 36.17 -6.05
N LYS A 294 -10.84 35.06 -5.50
CA LYS A 294 -11.69 34.08 -6.23
C LYS A 294 -12.95 34.70 -6.88
N ARG A 295 -13.39 35.88 -6.41
CA ARG A 295 -14.52 36.64 -7.00
C ARG A 295 -14.22 37.17 -8.42
N PHE A 296 -12.95 37.34 -8.79
CA PHE A 296 -12.54 37.82 -10.13
C PHE A 296 -12.32 36.65 -11.11
N TRP A 297 -13.21 35.65 -11.08
CA TRP A 297 -13.14 34.45 -11.92
C TRP A 297 -13.05 34.75 -13.42
N TRP A 298 -13.76 35.79 -13.90
CA TRP A 298 -13.71 36.23 -15.30
C TRP A 298 -12.32 36.75 -15.71
N TYR A 299 -11.62 37.45 -14.80
CA TYR A 299 -10.26 37.93 -15.00
C TYR A 299 -9.25 36.77 -14.95
N HIS A 300 -9.48 35.77 -14.09
CA HIS A 300 -8.69 34.53 -14.08
C HIS A 300 -8.84 33.74 -15.38
N TRP A 301 -10.06 33.64 -15.93
CA TRP A 301 -10.33 33.01 -17.22
C TRP A 301 -9.68 33.77 -18.37
N PHE A 302 -9.81 35.10 -18.42
CA PHE A 302 -9.15 35.93 -19.43
C PHE A 302 -7.62 35.76 -19.42
N CYS A 303 -7.00 35.81 -18.24
CA CYS A 303 -5.55 35.61 -18.10
C CYS A 303 -5.11 34.16 -18.41
N TRP A 304 -5.96 33.17 -18.13
CA TRP A 304 -5.70 31.78 -18.52
C TRP A 304 -5.74 31.60 -20.04
N ILE A 305 -6.75 32.18 -20.71
CA ILE A 305 -6.88 32.13 -22.17
C ILE A 305 -5.68 32.81 -22.85
N LEU A 306 -5.24 33.99 -22.38
CA LEU A 306 -4.03 34.65 -22.90
C LEU A 306 -2.78 33.76 -22.77
N SER A 307 -2.61 33.10 -21.61
CA SER A 307 -1.48 32.20 -21.35
C SER A 307 -1.54 30.94 -22.24
N ALA A 308 -2.69 30.30 -22.33
CA ALA A 308 -2.91 29.08 -23.12
C ALA A 308 -2.79 29.34 -24.64
N VAL A 309 -3.42 30.40 -25.15
CA VAL A 309 -3.29 30.80 -26.56
C VAL A 309 -1.85 31.19 -26.87
N GLY A 310 -1.16 31.90 -25.97
CA GLY A 310 0.27 32.19 -26.11
C GLY A 310 1.11 30.92 -26.28
N ILE A 311 0.92 29.92 -25.42
CA ILE A 311 1.65 28.64 -25.47
C ILE A 311 1.33 27.83 -26.75
N ILE A 312 0.07 27.80 -27.19
CA ILE A 312 -0.31 27.14 -28.46
C ILE A 312 0.32 27.87 -29.66
N CYS A 313 0.36 29.20 -29.63
CA CYS A 313 1.00 30.02 -30.66
C CYS A 313 2.53 29.85 -30.73
N ILE A 314 3.20 29.45 -29.65
CA ILE A 314 4.63 29.08 -29.68
C ILE A 314 4.84 27.84 -30.56
N LEU A 315 4.02 26.79 -30.35
CA LEU A 315 4.11 25.54 -31.09
C LEU A 315 3.73 25.72 -32.57
N LEU A 316 2.62 26.42 -32.84
CA LEU A 316 2.17 26.71 -34.22
C LEU A 316 3.15 27.57 -35.03
N ALA A 317 4.07 28.31 -34.40
CA ALA A 317 5.11 29.06 -35.10
C ALA A 317 6.27 28.16 -35.60
N HIS A 318 6.41 26.95 -35.04
CA HIS A 318 7.56 26.04 -35.20
C HIS A 318 8.89 26.69 -34.78
N ASP A 319 8.82 27.65 -33.85
CA ASP A 319 9.97 28.42 -33.35
C ASP A 319 10.60 27.83 -32.08
N HIS A 320 9.96 26.81 -31.51
CA HIS A 320 10.31 26.10 -30.28
C HIS A 320 9.82 24.64 -30.39
N TYR A 321 10.56 23.68 -29.82
CA TYR A 321 10.16 22.27 -29.82
C TYR A 321 9.10 21.99 -28.74
N THR A 322 8.20 21.03 -28.97
CA THR A 322 7.18 20.60 -28.01
C THR A 322 7.81 20.17 -26.68
N VAL A 323 8.98 19.52 -26.71
CA VAL A 323 9.71 19.16 -25.50
C VAL A 323 10.15 20.39 -24.68
N ASP A 324 10.55 21.49 -25.31
CA ASP A 324 11.01 22.68 -24.59
C ASP A 324 9.86 23.44 -23.91
N VAL A 325 8.67 23.38 -24.50
CA VAL A 325 7.42 23.89 -23.93
C VAL A 325 6.96 23.02 -22.75
N VAL A 326 6.97 21.69 -22.91
CA VAL A 326 6.57 20.75 -21.84
C VAL A 326 7.50 20.84 -20.63
N VAL A 327 8.83 20.89 -20.84
CA VAL A 327 9.79 21.02 -19.73
C VAL A 327 9.71 22.40 -19.09
N ALA A 328 9.53 23.48 -19.86
CA ALA A 328 9.28 24.83 -19.33
C ALA A 328 8.03 24.86 -18.42
N TYR A 329 6.91 24.32 -18.89
CA TYR A 329 5.66 24.25 -18.12
C TYR A 329 5.82 23.42 -16.83
N TYR A 330 6.41 22.22 -16.93
CA TYR A 330 6.57 21.33 -15.78
C TYR A 330 7.47 21.93 -14.70
N VAL A 331 8.65 22.44 -15.05
CA VAL A 331 9.58 23.02 -14.05
C VAL A 331 9.01 24.31 -13.46
N THR A 332 8.35 25.16 -14.26
CA THR A 332 7.73 26.40 -13.78
C THR A 332 6.62 26.10 -12.76
N THR A 333 5.70 25.18 -13.09
CA THR A 333 4.61 24.81 -12.17
C THR A 333 5.12 24.14 -10.91
N ARG A 334 6.05 23.17 -11.00
CA ARG A 334 6.59 22.47 -9.82
C ARG A 334 7.36 23.41 -8.89
N LEU A 335 8.23 24.28 -9.41
CA LEU A 335 8.95 25.26 -8.59
C LEU A 335 7.99 26.26 -7.93
N PHE A 336 6.97 26.75 -8.67
CA PHE A 336 5.96 27.65 -8.13
C PHE A 336 5.20 27.01 -6.95
N TRP A 337 4.72 25.78 -7.10
CA TRP A 337 3.97 25.09 -6.05
C TRP A 337 4.85 24.72 -4.86
N TRP A 338 6.04 24.14 -5.06
CA TRP A 338 6.96 23.84 -3.96
C TRP A 338 7.33 25.07 -3.15
N TYR A 339 7.64 26.19 -3.82
CA TYR A 339 7.92 27.45 -3.13
C TYR A 339 6.71 27.92 -2.31
N HIS A 340 5.51 27.98 -2.89
CA HIS A 340 4.33 28.49 -2.18
C HIS A 340 3.84 27.58 -1.06
N THR A 341 3.91 26.25 -1.22
CA THR A 341 3.59 25.29 -0.15
C THR A 341 4.53 25.48 1.04
N MET A 342 5.85 25.59 0.83
CA MET A 342 6.79 25.89 1.91
C MET A 342 6.59 27.30 2.50
N ALA A 343 6.28 28.29 1.66
CA ALA A 343 6.12 29.68 2.12
C ALA A 343 4.83 29.88 2.95
N ASN A 344 3.83 29.02 2.76
CA ASN A 344 2.55 29.08 3.46
C ASN A 344 2.50 28.15 4.69
N GLN A 345 3.16 26.99 4.67
CA GLN A 345 3.18 26.03 5.79
C GLN A 345 4.38 26.27 6.71
N GLN A 346 4.13 26.70 7.96
CA GLN A 346 5.19 27.20 8.84
C GLN A 346 6.26 26.14 9.17
N VAL A 347 5.85 24.89 9.39
CA VAL A 347 6.75 23.75 9.69
C VAL A 347 7.80 23.52 8.58
N LEU A 348 7.47 23.81 7.32
CA LEU A 348 8.39 23.58 6.19
C LEU A 348 9.49 24.65 6.06
N LYS A 349 9.40 25.75 6.81
CA LYS A 349 10.43 26.80 6.88
C LYS A 349 11.59 26.40 7.78
N GLU A 350 11.42 25.37 8.60
CA GLU A 350 12.42 24.88 9.56
C GLU A 350 13.12 23.60 9.06
N THR A 351 14.37 23.43 9.47
CA THR A 351 15.23 22.33 9.05
C THR A 351 15.07 21.13 10.00
N SER A 352 14.11 20.25 9.72
CA SER A 352 13.92 18.97 10.41
C SER A 352 14.33 17.78 9.54
N GLN A 353 14.56 16.60 10.13
CA GLN A 353 14.80 15.38 9.35
C GLN A 353 13.57 14.94 8.54
N SER A 354 12.36 15.26 9.01
CA SER A 354 11.09 15.02 8.31
C SER A 354 10.83 15.97 7.13
N ASN A 355 11.48 17.13 7.08
CA ASN A 355 11.32 18.10 6.00
C ASN A 355 12.28 17.82 4.84
N PHE A 356 11.91 16.90 3.95
CA PHE A 356 12.72 16.56 2.77
C PHE A 356 12.98 17.75 1.84
N PHE A 357 12.10 18.77 1.80
CA PHE A 357 12.35 19.98 1.02
C PHE A 357 13.53 20.81 1.54
N SER A 358 13.97 20.62 2.79
CA SER A 358 15.18 21.28 3.32
C SER A 358 16.47 20.89 2.60
N ARG A 359 16.42 19.84 1.75
CA ARG A 359 17.54 19.32 0.96
C ARG A 359 17.73 20.01 -0.39
N VAL A 360 16.81 20.88 -0.85
CA VAL A 360 16.99 21.58 -2.14
C VAL A 360 18.05 22.68 -2.03
N TRP A 361 18.92 22.82 -3.03
CA TRP A 361 20.10 23.72 -2.95
C TRP A 361 19.73 25.18 -2.61
N TRP A 362 18.58 25.64 -3.10
CA TRP A 362 18.07 27.00 -2.92
C TRP A 362 17.34 27.22 -1.59
N TYR A 363 17.19 26.19 -0.75
CA TYR A 363 16.43 26.24 0.50
C TYR A 363 16.96 27.28 1.49
N ARG A 364 18.29 27.49 1.57
CA ARG A 364 18.88 28.52 2.44
C ARG A 364 18.52 29.95 2.02
N LEU A 365 18.40 30.20 0.71
CA LEU A 365 17.92 31.49 0.18
C LEU A 365 16.43 31.65 0.45
N PHE A 366 15.63 30.59 0.26
CA PHE A 366 14.21 30.57 0.63
C PHE A 366 14.00 30.88 2.13
N GLN A 367 14.77 30.25 3.03
CA GLN A 367 14.75 30.54 4.46
C GLN A 367 15.06 32.03 4.72
N TYR A 368 16.10 32.60 4.12
CA TYR A 368 16.42 34.03 4.26
C TYR A 368 15.26 34.96 3.85
N PHE A 369 14.61 34.67 2.72
CA PHE A 369 13.48 35.46 2.22
C PHE A 369 12.24 35.31 3.12
N GLU A 370 11.86 34.10 3.52
CA GLU A 370 10.56 33.84 4.18
C GLU A 370 10.62 33.70 5.71
N ARG A 371 11.79 33.74 6.35
CA ARG A 371 11.98 33.64 7.84
C ARG A 371 11.02 34.51 8.65
N ASN A 372 10.72 35.70 8.15
CA ASN A 372 9.95 36.73 8.85
C ASN A 372 8.51 36.85 8.30
N VAL A 373 7.98 35.78 7.67
CA VAL A 373 6.58 35.70 7.19
C VAL A 373 5.87 34.56 7.92
N GLN A 374 4.75 34.87 8.54
CA GLN A 374 3.90 33.90 9.23
C GLN A 374 2.60 33.71 8.44
N GLY A 375 2.27 32.47 8.06
CA GLY A 375 1.03 32.12 7.37
C GLY A 375 0.90 32.61 5.91
N ILE A 376 -0.35 32.62 5.43
CA ILE A 376 -0.74 32.94 4.05
C ILE A 376 -0.99 34.44 3.89
N ILE A 377 -0.29 35.08 2.95
CA ILE A 377 -0.40 36.51 2.67
C ILE A 377 -1.84 36.89 2.28
N PRO A 378 -2.52 37.82 3.00
CA PRO A 378 -3.87 38.24 2.67
C PRO A 378 -3.94 38.98 1.32
N ARG A 379 -4.95 38.68 0.50
CA ARG A 379 -5.14 39.22 -0.87
C ARG A 379 -5.75 40.64 -0.84
N ASN A 380 -5.12 41.53 -0.07
CA ASN A 380 -5.55 42.90 0.18
C ASN A 380 -4.91 43.89 -0.82
N TYR A 381 -5.70 44.84 -1.30
CA TYR A 381 -5.25 45.90 -2.22
C TYR A 381 -5.19 47.26 -1.54
N GLU A 382 -4.27 48.11 -2.01
CA GLU A 382 -4.06 49.48 -1.53
C GLU A 382 -3.62 50.38 -2.70
N LEU A 383 -4.26 51.54 -2.86
CA LEU A 383 -3.89 52.49 -3.91
C LEU A 383 -2.56 53.18 -3.54
N PRO A 384 -1.54 53.16 -4.41
CA PRO A 384 -0.18 53.61 -4.06
C PRO A 384 -0.02 55.12 -3.89
N PHE A 385 -1.04 55.93 -4.18
CA PHE A 385 -0.99 57.39 -4.13
C PHE A 385 -2.09 57.96 -3.24
N SER A 386 -1.70 58.63 -2.15
CA SER A 386 -2.60 59.48 -1.37
C SER A 386 -2.71 60.86 -2.03
N TRP A 387 -3.80 61.12 -2.75
CA TRP A 387 -4.12 62.49 -3.20
C TRP A 387 -4.59 63.34 -2.02
N ARG A 388 -3.68 64.17 -1.48
CA ARG A 388 -3.97 65.16 -0.44
C ARG A 388 -3.27 66.51 -0.69
N SER A 389 -3.75 67.26 -1.69
CA SER A 389 -3.90 68.72 -1.56
C SER A 389 -4.56 69.35 -2.81
N LEU A 390 -5.86 69.63 -2.73
CA LEU A 390 -6.42 70.82 -3.37
C LEU A 390 -7.56 71.35 -2.48
N GLN A 391 -7.31 72.42 -1.73
CA GLN A 391 -8.35 73.09 -0.96
C GLN A 391 -9.22 73.93 -1.89
N TRP A 392 -10.50 73.59 -2.00
CA TRP A 392 -11.55 74.54 -2.41
C TRP A 392 -12.59 74.69 -1.30
N ARG A 393 -13.24 75.86 -1.26
CA ARG A 393 -13.89 76.41 -0.06
C ARG A 393 -15.30 75.86 0.18
N HIS A 394 -15.75 75.98 1.43
CA HIS A 394 -17.15 75.80 1.84
C HIS A 394 -18.12 76.66 0.98
N VAL A 395 -19.25 76.05 0.61
CA VAL A 395 -20.56 76.74 0.43
C VAL A 395 -21.65 75.90 1.13
N LYS A 396 -22.82 76.50 1.39
CA LYS A 396 -23.86 76.05 2.33
C LYS A 396 -25.14 75.50 1.65
N TYR A 397 -25.82 74.60 2.38
CA TYR A 397 -27.29 74.44 2.50
C TYR A 397 -28.18 73.93 1.34
N SER A 398 -28.93 72.87 1.66
CA SER A 398 -30.33 72.54 1.32
C SER A 398 -31.06 73.15 0.10
N ARG A 399 -31.60 72.27 -0.76
CA ARG A 399 -33.05 71.94 -0.95
C ARG A 399 -33.13 70.73 -1.90
N ILE A 400 -33.93 69.69 -1.65
CA ILE A 400 -35.39 69.56 -1.84
C ILE A 400 -35.82 69.60 -3.32
N ASP A 401 -36.29 68.43 -3.77
CA ASP A 401 -37.21 68.08 -4.87
C ASP A 401 -36.85 68.21 -6.36
N THR A 402 -37.41 67.23 -7.10
CA THR A 402 -37.60 67.15 -8.56
C THR A 402 -36.36 67.25 -9.44
N TYR A 403 -35.84 66.09 -9.88
CA TYR A 403 -35.85 65.63 -11.28
C TYR A 403 -35.09 64.30 -11.42
N PHE A 404 -35.81 63.17 -11.40
CA PHE A 404 -35.55 61.99 -12.28
C PHE A 404 -36.61 60.88 -12.19
N ASN A 405 -37.80 61.16 -11.63
CA ASN A 405 -38.90 60.18 -11.51
C ASN A 405 -39.65 59.92 -12.84
N ILE A 406 -38.96 60.08 -13.97
CA ILE A 406 -39.50 60.00 -15.35
C ILE A 406 -39.13 58.67 -16.01
N PHE A 407 -37.95 58.10 -15.71
CA PHE A 407 -37.48 56.86 -16.35
C PHE A 407 -38.08 55.55 -15.78
N ARG A 408 -38.89 55.61 -14.72
CA ARG A 408 -39.46 54.42 -14.04
C ARG A 408 -40.95 54.18 -14.27
N ARG A 409 -41.60 54.94 -15.18
CA ARG A 409 -43.05 54.80 -15.48
C ARG A 409 -43.44 54.84 -16.97
N ILE A 410 -42.49 54.82 -17.92
CA ILE A 410 -42.78 54.67 -19.36
C ILE A 410 -42.03 53.47 -19.95
N MET A 411 -42.36 52.26 -19.48
CA MET A 411 -42.66 51.11 -20.34
C MET A 411 -43.23 49.96 -19.51
N ALA A 412 -44.55 49.82 -19.53
CA ALA A 412 -45.25 48.64 -19.05
C ALA A 412 -46.36 48.30 -20.06
N ARG A 413 -46.12 47.31 -20.94
CA ARG A 413 -47.15 46.49 -21.60
C ARG A 413 -46.54 45.50 -22.61
N LYS A 414 -47.11 44.27 -22.59
CA LYS A 414 -47.07 43.24 -23.65
C LYS A 414 -45.69 42.61 -23.97
N VAL A 415 -45.60 41.41 -24.54
CA VAL A 415 -46.31 40.10 -24.35
C VAL A 415 -45.63 39.10 -25.31
N VAL A 416 -45.36 37.87 -24.85
CA VAL A 416 -45.16 36.60 -25.60
C VAL A 416 -44.49 36.64 -26.99
N CYS A 417 -43.35 35.93 -27.13
CA CYS A 417 -43.23 34.87 -28.15
C CYS A 417 -42.06 33.89 -27.91
N CYS A 418 -42.13 32.73 -28.56
CA CYS A 418 -41.21 31.58 -28.49
C CYS A 418 -40.03 31.72 -29.49
N GLY A 419 -38.99 30.88 -29.47
CA GLY A 419 -38.66 29.76 -28.56
C GLY A 419 -37.50 28.90 -29.10
N LEU A 420 -37.37 27.65 -28.62
CA LEU A 420 -36.54 26.63 -29.26
C LEU A 420 -37.06 26.30 -30.67
N SER A 421 -36.25 25.64 -31.49
CA SER A 421 -36.68 25.22 -32.82
C SER A 421 -37.77 24.14 -32.74
N THR A 422 -38.63 24.11 -33.75
CA THR A 422 -39.65 23.06 -33.92
C THR A 422 -39.07 21.67 -34.15
N LEU A 423 -37.77 21.56 -34.45
CA LEU A 423 -37.05 20.30 -34.62
C LEU A 423 -36.75 19.64 -33.25
N GLU A 424 -36.28 20.42 -32.28
CA GLU A 424 -35.85 19.94 -30.96
C GLU A 424 -37.04 19.36 -30.16
N VAL A 425 -38.20 20.04 -30.19
CA VAL A 425 -39.42 19.56 -29.53
C VAL A 425 -39.97 18.29 -30.19
N LEU A 426 -39.89 18.18 -31.53
CA LEU A 426 -40.37 17.01 -32.26
C LEU A 426 -39.57 15.74 -31.91
N LEU A 427 -38.24 15.87 -31.81
CA LEU A 427 -37.34 14.76 -31.46
C LEU A 427 -37.57 14.25 -30.04
N ILE A 428 -37.77 15.14 -29.06
CA ILE A 428 -38.03 14.77 -27.66
C ILE A 428 -39.36 14.02 -27.53
N VAL A 429 -40.41 14.46 -28.24
CA VAL A 429 -41.73 13.81 -28.22
C VAL A 429 -41.70 12.43 -28.91
N LEU A 430 -40.98 12.30 -30.03
CA LEU A 430 -40.80 11.01 -30.73
C LEU A 430 -40.05 9.97 -29.88
N PHE A 431 -39.00 10.39 -29.16
CA PHE A 431 -38.24 9.51 -28.28
C PHE A 431 -39.12 8.94 -27.15
N ALA A 432 -39.88 9.80 -26.47
CA ALA A 432 -40.77 9.41 -25.37
C ALA A 432 -41.89 8.44 -25.82
N LEU A 433 -42.48 8.66 -27.01
CA LEU A 433 -43.54 7.79 -27.55
C LEU A 433 -43.03 6.38 -27.89
N MET A 434 -41.82 6.25 -28.44
CA MET A 434 -41.22 4.94 -28.76
C MET A 434 -40.94 4.11 -27.49
N THR A 435 -40.50 4.73 -26.40
CA THR A 435 -40.38 4.05 -25.11
C THR A 435 -41.74 3.62 -24.54
N GLY A 436 -42.78 4.42 -24.69
CA GLY A 436 -44.12 4.11 -24.17
C GLY A 436 -44.76 2.88 -24.81
N VAL A 437 -44.69 2.76 -26.15
CA VAL A 437 -45.29 1.61 -26.87
C VAL A 437 -44.52 0.31 -26.60
N SER A 438 -43.19 0.39 -26.44
CA SER A 438 -42.34 -0.78 -26.16
C SER A 438 -42.64 -1.44 -24.81
N VAL A 439 -43.06 -0.67 -23.80
CA VAL A 439 -43.42 -1.17 -22.47
C VAL A 439 -44.83 -1.79 -22.43
N GLY A 440 -45.74 -1.39 -23.33
CA GLY A 440 -47.11 -1.91 -23.36
C GLY A 440 -47.25 -3.35 -23.88
N LEU A 441 -46.37 -3.79 -24.77
CA LEU A 441 -46.53 -5.06 -25.53
C LEU A 441 -46.02 -6.31 -24.80
N ILE A 442 -45.17 -6.17 -23.78
CA ILE A 442 -44.69 -7.30 -22.96
C ILE A 442 -45.76 -7.73 -21.93
N SER A 443 -46.62 -6.79 -21.50
CA SER A 443 -47.64 -6.97 -20.46
C SER A 443 -48.87 -7.81 -20.87
N VAL A 444 -48.87 -8.44 -22.05
CA VAL A 444 -50.06 -9.07 -22.66
C VAL A 444 -49.85 -10.56 -23.02
N MET A 445 -48.64 -11.12 -22.87
CA MET A 445 -48.32 -12.50 -23.30
C MET A 445 -47.93 -13.48 -22.18
N ALA A 446 -48.29 -13.22 -20.92
CA ALA A 446 -47.97 -14.11 -19.79
C ALA A 446 -49.02 -14.12 -18.65
N THR A 447 -50.20 -14.70 -18.89
CA THR A 447 -51.14 -15.09 -17.82
C THR A 447 -51.76 -16.46 -18.09
N GLY A 448 -51.66 -17.37 -17.11
CA GLY A 448 -52.23 -18.73 -17.15
C GLY A 448 -51.91 -19.51 -15.86
N TRP A 449 -52.94 -19.99 -15.19
CA TRP A 449 -52.88 -20.77 -13.93
C TRP A 449 -52.65 -22.30 -14.21
N ASN A 450 -52.40 -23.23 -13.27
CA ASN A 450 -52.50 -23.21 -11.78
C ASN A 450 -51.75 -24.39 -11.07
N THR A 451 -51.68 -24.32 -9.72
CA THR A 451 -51.73 -25.42 -8.69
C THR A 451 -50.60 -26.48 -8.44
N ASP A 452 -50.27 -26.59 -7.13
CA ASP A 452 -50.02 -27.78 -6.27
C ASP A 452 -48.63 -28.48 -6.11
N ALA A 453 -48.41 -29.05 -4.90
CA ALA A 453 -47.17 -29.67 -4.34
C ALA A 453 -47.49 -30.44 -3.01
N PRO A 454 -46.53 -31.03 -2.22
CA PRO A 454 -45.14 -31.46 -2.48
C PRO A 454 -44.90 -33.02 -2.38
N PRO A 455 -44.63 -33.74 -1.23
CA PRO A 455 -43.50 -33.67 -0.26
C PRO A 455 -42.81 -35.03 0.18
N VAL A 456 -41.69 -34.92 0.95
CA VAL A 456 -41.01 -35.88 1.89
C VAL A 456 -39.91 -36.88 1.39
N GLU A 457 -38.92 -37.05 2.28
CA GLU A 457 -37.64 -37.83 2.38
C GLU A 457 -37.86 -39.33 2.80
N PRO A 458 -36.87 -40.21 3.24
CA PRO A 458 -35.46 -39.97 3.68
C PRO A 458 -34.37 -41.08 3.40
N GLU A 459 -33.13 -40.82 3.89
CA GLU A 459 -32.13 -41.67 4.64
C GLU A 459 -31.99 -43.21 4.39
N GLU A 460 -30.85 -43.93 4.58
CA GLU A 460 -29.47 -43.62 5.06
C GLU A 460 -28.44 -44.75 4.72
N LEU A 461 -27.19 -44.58 5.20
CA LEU A 461 -26.21 -45.59 5.70
C LEU A 461 -25.22 -46.37 4.78
N VAL A 462 -24.04 -46.62 5.36
CA VAL A 462 -22.84 -47.28 4.81
C VAL A 462 -22.24 -48.24 5.88
N PRO A 463 -21.69 -49.43 5.51
CA PRO A 463 -20.86 -50.25 6.40
C PRO A 463 -19.38 -50.31 5.96
N THR A 464 -18.46 -50.33 6.93
CA THR A 464 -17.00 -50.35 6.73
C THR A 464 -16.39 -51.75 6.59
N VAL A 465 -15.25 -51.85 5.91
CA VAL A 465 -14.37 -53.03 5.87
C VAL A 465 -12.98 -52.66 6.45
N LYS A 466 -12.24 -53.64 6.98
CA LYS A 466 -10.92 -53.45 7.63
C LYS A 466 -9.77 -53.53 6.62
N PRO A 467 -8.70 -52.70 6.76
CA PRO A 467 -7.49 -52.87 5.97
C PRO A 467 -6.54 -53.99 6.50
N PRO A 468 -5.73 -54.61 5.63
CA PRO A 468 -4.56 -55.44 5.96
C PRO A 468 -3.25 -54.63 5.79
N GLU A 469 -2.04 -55.14 6.01
CA GLU A 469 -1.47 -55.94 7.13
C GLU A 469 0.05 -55.63 7.30
N ASN A 470 0.64 -54.77 6.43
CA ASN A 470 2.06 -54.42 6.39
C ASN A 470 2.33 -52.95 6.75
N PRO A 471 3.49 -52.61 7.36
CA PRO A 471 3.89 -51.23 7.63
C PRO A 471 4.46 -50.50 6.39
N TYR A 472 4.36 -49.17 6.37
CA TYR A 472 5.01 -48.33 5.36
C TYR A 472 6.53 -48.25 5.59
N LEU A 473 7.28 -47.85 4.57
CA LEU A 473 8.57 -47.19 4.75
C LEU A 473 8.35 -45.69 4.94
N VAL A 474 8.86 -45.15 6.04
CA VAL A 474 8.72 -43.75 6.47
C VAL A 474 10.10 -43.12 6.60
N GLY A 475 10.28 -41.93 6.02
CA GLY A 475 11.52 -41.16 6.08
C GLY A 475 11.26 -39.70 6.37
N VAL A 476 12.07 -39.09 7.24
CA VAL A 476 11.95 -37.68 7.64
C VAL A 476 13.30 -36.97 7.55
N GLY A 477 13.26 -35.69 7.18
CA GLY A 477 14.46 -34.86 7.05
C GLY A 477 14.16 -33.37 7.16
N ARG A 478 15.05 -32.64 7.81
CA ARG A 478 15.02 -31.18 7.93
C ARG A 478 16.32 -30.62 7.38
N ALA A 479 16.24 -29.50 6.66
CA ALA A 479 17.42 -28.76 6.22
C ALA A 479 17.13 -27.25 6.16
N ASP A 480 18.15 -26.44 6.40
CA ASP A 480 18.07 -24.99 6.37
C ASP A 480 17.79 -24.48 4.92
N VAL A 481 16.89 -23.50 4.79
CA VAL A 481 16.54 -22.77 3.55
C VAL A 481 16.81 -21.26 3.64
N THR A 482 17.42 -20.80 4.74
CA THR A 482 17.66 -19.39 5.04
C THR A 482 18.53 -18.73 3.97
N GLY A 483 17.99 -17.70 3.33
CA GLY A 483 18.70 -16.87 2.36
C GLY A 483 19.56 -15.76 2.99
N PRO A 484 20.12 -14.85 2.18
CA PRO A 484 20.91 -13.71 2.66
C PRO A 484 20.13 -12.75 3.57
N VAL A 485 20.51 -12.66 4.86
CA VAL A 485 19.79 -11.96 5.94
C VAL A 485 20.04 -10.44 6.04
N GLY A 486 20.46 -9.78 4.96
CA GLY A 486 20.81 -8.34 4.96
C GLY A 486 20.49 -7.66 3.63
N ASP A 487 19.95 -6.43 3.64
CA ASP A 487 19.57 -5.62 2.47
C ASP A 487 18.52 -6.23 1.50
N VAL A 488 17.98 -7.41 1.82
CA VAL A 488 17.11 -8.21 0.94
C VAL A 488 15.65 -8.09 1.38
N PRO A 489 14.67 -7.83 0.49
CA PRO A 489 13.25 -7.73 0.88
C PRO A 489 12.72 -9.00 1.56
N LEU A 490 11.86 -8.81 2.56
CA LEU A 490 11.04 -9.89 3.11
C LEU A 490 9.81 -10.11 2.19
N MET A 491 9.34 -11.36 2.10
CA MET A 491 8.23 -11.75 1.23
C MET A 491 6.95 -11.92 2.06
N GLY A 492 5.89 -11.23 1.66
CA GLY A 492 4.63 -11.17 2.40
C GLY A 492 3.91 -9.85 2.13
N TYR A 493 4.02 -8.91 3.07
CA TYR A 493 3.37 -7.60 3.10
C TYR A 493 3.61 -6.64 1.92
N ALA A 494 4.40 -7.02 0.91
CA ALA A 494 4.73 -6.23 -0.28
C ALA A 494 5.35 -4.83 -0.02
N ASN A 495 5.78 -4.55 1.22
CA ASN A 495 6.36 -3.27 1.63
C ASN A 495 7.82 -3.13 1.14
N LEU A 496 8.10 -2.12 0.33
CA LEU A 496 9.41 -1.89 -0.26
C LEU A 496 10.51 -1.51 0.75
N ASP A 497 10.15 -0.97 1.92
CA ASP A 497 11.11 -0.65 2.98
C ASP A 497 11.40 -1.84 3.90
N GLN A 498 10.52 -2.86 3.90
CA GLN A 498 10.69 -4.07 4.70
C GLN A 498 11.77 -4.99 4.12
N THR A 499 13.02 -4.70 4.50
CA THR A 499 14.21 -5.46 4.13
C THR A 499 14.82 -6.12 5.36
N ALA A 500 15.37 -7.32 5.17
CA ALA A 500 16.14 -8.05 6.16
C ALA A 500 17.31 -7.18 6.66
N GLY A 501 17.34 -6.97 7.96
CA GLY A 501 18.40 -6.32 8.73
C GLY A 501 18.84 -7.22 9.87
N GLY A 502 18.86 -8.55 9.65
CA GLY A 502 19.14 -9.52 10.71
C GLY A 502 18.32 -10.81 10.63
N ILE A 503 18.46 -11.63 11.67
CA ILE A 503 17.74 -12.90 11.87
C ILE A 503 17.31 -13.04 13.34
N HIS A 504 16.12 -13.61 13.54
CA HIS A 504 15.58 -14.04 14.83
C HIS A 504 15.56 -15.56 14.93
N THR A 505 15.15 -16.25 13.86
CA THR A 505 15.28 -17.70 13.76
C THR A 505 15.50 -18.13 12.32
N ARG A 506 16.16 -19.27 12.14
CA ARG A 506 16.41 -19.91 10.85
C ARG A 506 15.11 -20.43 10.24
N LEU A 507 15.12 -20.48 8.92
CA LEU A 507 14.04 -21.00 8.09
C LEU A 507 14.42 -22.42 7.66
N TYR A 508 13.51 -23.39 7.82
CA TYR A 508 13.78 -24.79 7.47
C TYR A 508 12.80 -25.34 6.44
N SER A 509 13.29 -26.20 5.56
CA SER A 509 12.47 -27.17 4.83
C SER A 509 12.38 -28.47 5.63
N ARG A 510 11.17 -28.99 5.79
CA ARG A 510 10.87 -30.24 6.49
C ARG A 510 10.13 -31.18 5.53
N ALA A 511 10.76 -32.31 5.24
CA ALA A 511 10.32 -33.29 4.26
C ALA A 511 9.90 -34.60 4.93
N PHE A 512 8.76 -35.14 4.48
CA PHE A 512 8.19 -36.41 4.90
C PHE A 512 8.02 -37.28 3.66
N ILE A 513 8.54 -38.50 3.71
CA ILE A 513 8.47 -39.48 2.64
C ILE A 513 7.75 -40.71 3.17
N VAL A 514 6.75 -41.17 2.43
CA VAL A 514 6.02 -42.41 2.69
C VAL A 514 6.06 -43.27 1.43
N ASP A 515 6.25 -44.56 1.61
CA ASP A 515 6.41 -45.55 0.55
C ASP A 515 5.73 -46.86 0.99
N ASP A 516 4.88 -47.44 0.14
CA ASP A 516 4.11 -48.66 0.40
C ASP A 516 4.72 -49.93 -0.24
N GLY A 517 5.93 -49.82 -0.80
CA GLY A 517 6.61 -50.84 -1.58
C GLY A 517 6.30 -50.81 -3.08
N SER A 518 5.35 -49.98 -3.53
CA SER A 518 4.95 -49.83 -4.93
C SER A 518 5.01 -48.38 -5.42
N LYS A 519 4.48 -47.45 -4.63
CA LYS A 519 4.46 -46.00 -4.86
C LYS A 519 5.23 -45.32 -3.73
N ARG A 520 5.75 -44.13 -3.99
CA ARG A 520 6.42 -43.27 -3.00
C ARG A 520 5.93 -41.85 -3.15
N VAL A 521 5.59 -41.21 -2.03
CA VAL A 521 5.09 -39.83 -1.97
C VAL A 521 6.00 -38.97 -1.09
N VAL A 522 6.10 -37.69 -1.42
CA VAL A 522 6.91 -36.71 -0.70
C VAL A 522 6.08 -35.48 -0.41
N PHE A 523 5.87 -35.18 0.87
CA PHE A 523 5.32 -33.90 1.32
C PHE A 523 6.42 -33.06 1.94
N VAL A 524 6.61 -31.84 1.44
CA VAL A 524 7.49 -30.84 2.03
C VAL A 524 6.66 -29.64 2.46
N THR A 525 6.91 -29.14 3.67
CA THR A 525 6.62 -27.73 3.99
C THR A 525 7.94 -27.01 4.29
N ALA A 526 8.02 -25.72 3.95
CA ALA A 526 9.20 -24.90 4.18
C ALA A 526 8.82 -23.55 4.78
N ASP A 527 9.68 -23.02 5.65
CA ASP A 527 9.51 -21.72 6.32
C ASP A 527 9.72 -20.56 5.33
N ILE A 528 8.80 -20.42 4.37
CA ILE A 528 8.78 -19.40 3.31
C ILE A 528 7.35 -18.88 3.12
N GLY A 529 7.24 -17.65 2.58
CA GLY A 529 5.94 -17.00 2.34
C GLY A 529 5.03 -17.77 1.37
N MET A 530 5.54 -18.31 0.27
CA MET A 530 4.78 -19.14 -0.69
C MET A 530 5.72 -20.07 -1.47
N VAL A 531 5.22 -21.13 -2.11
CA VAL A 531 5.99 -21.81 -3.17
C VAL A 531 5.76 -21.11 -4.50
N SER A 532 6.84 -20.74 -5.20
CA SER A 532 6.74 -20.20 -6.56
C SER A 532 6.87 -21.32 -7.60
N GLN A 533 6.23 -21.16 -8.77
CA GLN A 533 6.39 -22.12 -9.87
C GLN A 533 7.87 -22.27 -10.30
N ARG A 534 8.65 -21.20 -10.16
CA ARG A 534 10.09 -21.22 -10.42
C ARG A 534 10.84 -22.13 -9.44
N LEU A 535 10.53 -22.00 -8.15
CA LEU A 535 11.10 -22.82 -7.08
C LEU A 535 10.74 -24.31 -7.27
N ARG A 536 9.48 -24.63 -7.58
CA ARG A 536 9.06 -26.00 -7.88
C ARG A 536 9.82 -26.59 -9.07
N LEU A 537 9.90 -25.87 -10.19
CA LEU A 537 10.58 -26.36 -11.39
C LEU A 537 12.11 -26.53 -11.19
N GLU A 538 12.77 -25.65 -10.42
CA GLU A 538 14.18 -25.86 -10.05
C GLU A 538 14.37 -27.07 -9.12
N VAL A 539 13.54 -27.24 -8.09
CA VAL A 539 13.60 -28.42 -7.21
C VAL A 539 13.34 -29.72 -7.99
N MET A 540 12.34 -29.76 -8.87
CA MET A 540 12.04 -30.96 -9.67
C MET A 540 13.21 -31.32 -10.59
N ARG A 541 13.88 -30.34 -11.19
CA ARG A 541 15.08 -30.55 -12.03
C ARG A 541 16.21 -31.20 -11.23
N GLU A 542 16.53 -30.67 -10.06
CA GLU A 542 17.61 -31.20 -9.21
C GLU A 542 17.28 -32.59 -8.65
N LEU A 543 16.01 -32.86 -8.28
CA LEU A 543 15.57 -34.18 -7.87
C LEU A 543 15.61 -35.20 -9.02
N GLN A 544 15.22 -34.81 -10.24
CA GLN A 544 15.29 -35.65 -11.43
C GLN A 544 16.74 -36.03 -11.76
N LEU A 545 17.67 -35.08 -11.65
CA LEU A 545 19.10 -35.32 -11.83
C LEU A 545 19.70 -36.25 -10.76
N LYS A 546 19.28 -36.09 -9.50
CA LYS A 546 19.83 -36.83 -8.35
C LYS A 546 19.25 -38.23 -8.15
N TYR A 547 17.99 -38.46 -8.51
CA TYR A 547 17.28 -39.73 -8.27
C TYR A 547 16.67 -40.35 -9.54
N SER A 548 17.17 -39.98 -10.71
CA SER A 548 16.80 -40.58 -12.01
C SER A 548 15.28 -40.61 -12.30
N GLY A 549 14.53 -39.62 -11.78
CA GLY A 549 13.09 -39.51 -11.97
C GLY A 549 12.20 -40.22 -10.93
N LEU A 550 12.76 -40.84 -9.87
CA LEU A 550 11.98 -41.40 -8.74
C LEU A 550 11.07 -40.35 -8.05
N TYR A 551 11.48 -39.09 -8.10
CA TYR A 551 10.72 -37.94 -7.62
C TYR A 551 10.43 -37.01 -8.80
N GLY A 552 9.18 -36.61 -8.94
CA GLY A 552 8.72 -35.71 -9.99
C GLY A 552 7.38 -35.06 -9.68
N GLN A 553 6.78 -34.43 -10.69
CA GLN A 553 5.61 -33.56 -10.55
C GLN A 553 4.42 -34.24 -9.85
N HIS A 554 4.23 -35.54 -10.10
CA HIS A 554 3.09 -36.31 -9.60
C HIS A 554 3.19 -36.66 -8.11
N ASN A 555 4.38 -37.00 -7.60
CA ASN A 555 4.56 -37.52 -6.25
C ASN A 555 5.24 -36.58 -5.24
N VAL A 556 5.72 -35.41 -5.66
CA VAL A 556 6.24 -34.38 -4.74
C VAL A 556 5.25 -33.22 -4.60
N VAL A 557 4.81 -32.98 -3.37
CA VAL A 557 4.09 -31.77 -2.94
C VAL A 557 5.07 -30.85 -2.23
N LEU A 558 5.13 -29.58 -2.65
CA LEU A 558 5.89 -28.53 -1.96
C LEU A 558 4.92 -27.47 -1.43
N SER A 559 4.92 -27.19 -0.13
CA SER A 559 4.10 -26.17 0.56
C SER A 559 4.99 -25.12 1.24
N GLY A 560 4.50 -23.89 1.36
CA GLY A 560 5.08 -22.87 2.24
C GLY A 560 4.27 -22.76 3.54
N THR A 561 4.93 -22.59 4.68
CA THR A 561 4.22 -22.33 5.96
C THR A 561 3.45 -21.01 5.93
N HIS A 562 3.85 -20.07 5.05
CA HIS A 562 3.32 -18.71 4.87
C HIS A 562 3.89 -17.65 5.83
N THR A 563 5.14 -17.80 6.29
CA THR A 563 5.82 -16.71 7.02
C THR A 563 6.00 -15.46 6.15
N HIS A 564 5.45 -14.32 6.61
CA HIS A 564 5.70 -13.00 6.02
C HIS A 564 7.07 -12.41 6.40
N SER A 565 7.89 -13.17 7.15
CA SER A 565 9.25 -12.82 7.55
C SER A 565 10.34 -13.69 6.87
N GLY A 566 9.99 -14.38 5.77
CA GLY A 566 10.94 -15.10 4.91
C GLY A 566 11.59 -14.21 3.82
N LEU A 567 12.73 -14.61 3.26
CA LEU A 567 13.44 -13.84 2.23
C LEU A 567 12.73 -13.89 0.86
N GLY A 568 12.61 -12.75 0.19
CA GLY A 568 12.05 -12.64 -1.16
C GLY A 568 13.02 -12.93 -2.31
N GLY A 569 12.51 -12.72 -3.54
CA GLY A 569 13.31 -12.77 -4.78
C GLY A 569 13.41 -14.13 -5.48
N TYR A 570 12.54 -15.09 -5.16
CA TYR A 570 12.53 -16.44 -5.73
C TYR A 570 11.39 -16.70 -6.73
N PHE A 571 10.82 -15.66 -7.32
CA PHE A 571 9.73 -15.73 -8.31
C PHE A 571 10.20 -15.41 -9.74
N GLN A 572 9.47 -15.90 -10.74
CA GLN A 572 9.71 -15.61 -12.17
C GLN A 572 8.63 -14.74 -12.84
N TYR A 573 7.47 -14.54 -12.20
CA TYR A 573 6.39 -13.70 -12.73
C TYR A 573 6.54 -12.26 -12.26
N THR A 574 6.21 -11.30 -13.14
CA THR A 574 6.60 -9.89 -12.97
C THR A 574 6.10 -9.25 -11.68
N LEU A 575 4.86 -9.53 -11.25
CA LEU A 575 4.28 -8.86 -10.07
C LEU A 575 5.11 -9.10 -8.80
N PHE A 576 5.44 -10.36 -8.52
CA PHE A 576 6.23 -10.76 -7.36
C PHE A 576 7.70 -10.33 -7.45
N MET A 577 8.24 -10.17 -8.67
CA MET A 577 9.55 -9.59 -8.87
C MET A 577 9.58 -8.09 -8.54
N ILE A 578 8.51 -7.32 -8.80
CA ILE A 578 8.47 -5.88 -8.47
C ILE A 578 8.60 -5.69 -6.95
N THR A 579 7.81 -6.40 -6.15
CA THR A 579 7.84 -6.29 -4.68
C THR A 579 9.13 -6.85 -4.08
N SER A 580 9.65 -7.95 -4.64
CA SER A 580 10.92 -8.58 -4.20
C SER A 580 12.19 -7.80 -4.56
N LYS A 581 12.11 -6.64 -5.24
CA LYS A 581 13.26 -5.96 -5.88
C LYS A 581 14.01 -6.88 -6.86
N GLY A 582 13.24 -7.72 -7.56
CA GLY A 582 13.66 -8.61 -8.64
C GLY A 582 13.96 -10.05 -8.21
N TYR A 583 14.55 -10.81 -9.13
CA TYR A 583 15.08 -12.15 -8.89
C TYR A 583 16.42 -12.07 -8.14
N ILE A 584 16.56 -12.83 -7.06
CA ILE A 584 17.72 -12.81 -6.15
C ILE A 584 18.27 -14.24 -6.08
N LYS A 585 19.19 -14.56 -6.99
CA LYS A 585 19.74 -15.93 -7.15
C LYS A 585 20.25 -16.56 -5.84
N PRO A 586 20.94 -15.85 -4.91
CA PRO A 586 21.31 -16.41 -3.63
C PRO A 586 20.12 -16.82 -2.73
N SER A 587 18.98 -16.12 -2.79
CA SER A 587 17.78 -16.49 -2.04
C SER A 587 17.18 -17.79 -2.55
N ILE A 588 16.90 -17.88 -3.87
CA ILE A 588 16.29 -19.09 -4.43
C ILE A 588 17.22 -20.31 -4.35
N GLN A 589 18.53 -20.15 -4.57
CA GLN A 589 19.48 -21.26 -4.48
C GLN A 589 19.55 -21.83 -3.05
N ALA A 590 19.47 -20.99 -2.02
CA ALA A 590 19.39 -21.43 -0.63
C ALA A 590 18.14 -22.28 -0.37
N ILE A 591 16.98 -21.85 -0.89
CA ILE A 591 15.70 -22.57 -0.73
C ILE A 591 15.69 -23.87 -1.54
N VAL A 592 16.08 -23.86 -2.82
CA VAL A 592 16.17 -25.06 -3.68
C VAL A 592 17.11 -26.09 -3.06
N ASN A 593 18.34 -25.69 -2.70
CA ASN A 593 19.32 -26.59 -2.11
C ASN A 593 18.86 -27.12 -0.75
N GLY A 594 18.09 -26.35 0.02
CA GLY A 594 17.54 -26.78 1.31
C GLY A 594 16.42 -27.80 1.13
N ILE A 595 15.46 -27.57 0.22
CA ILE A 595 14.40 -28.54 -0.12
C ILE A 595 14.99 -29.84 -0.69
N VAL A 596 15.96 -29.75 -1.60
CA VAL A 596 16.65 -30.95 -2.14
C VAL A 596 17.45 -31.68 -1.05
N LYS A 597 17.93 -30.98 -0.02
CA LYS A 597 18.64 -31.59 1.12
C LYS A 597 17.70 -32.20 2.17
N SER A 598 16.57 -31.59 2.49
CA SER A 598 15.58 -32.18 3.40
C SER A 598 15.00 -33.48 2.82
N ILE A 599 14.70 -33.50 1.51
CA ILE A 599 14.27 -34.71 0.79
C ILE A 599 15.38 -35.78 0.74
N ASP A 600 16.65 -35.39 0.60
CA ASP A 600 17.79 -36.31 0.64
C ASP A 600 18.00 -36.96 2.02
N LEU A 601 17.88 -36.16 3.08
CA LEU A 601 17.92 -36.67 4.45
C LEU A 601 16.74 -37.60 4.71
N ALA A 602 15.52 -37.23 4.30
CA ALA A 602 14.35 -38.09 4.41
C ALA A 602 14.47 -39.40 3.63
N HIS A 603 15.01 -39.37 2.40
CA HIS A 603 15.27 -40.55 1.58
C HIS A 603 16.31 -41.49 2.24
N LYS A 604 17.40 -40.94 2.77
CA LYS A 604 18.45 -41.71 3.47
C LYS A 604 17.97 -42.28 4.81
N ASN A 605 16.98 -41.65 5.44
CA ASN A 605 16.40 -42.05 6.71
C ASN A 605 15.14 -42.94 6.59
N LEU A 606 14.82 -43.45 5.40
CA LEU A 606 13.69 -44.37 5.20
C LEU A 606 13.83 -45.64 6.05
N LYS A 607 12.84 -45.91 6.90
CA LYS A 607 12.75 -47.07 7.80
C LYS A 607 11.32 -47.63 7.82
N PRO A 608 11.12 -48.94 8.09
CA PRO A 608 9.79 -49.47 8.39
C PRO A 608 9.13 -48.74 9.56
N GLY A 609 7.87 -48.36 9.41
CA GLY A 609 7.18 -47.50 10.35
C GLY A 609 5.66 -47.48 10.20
N ARG A 610 5.01 -46.78 11.13
CA ARG A 610 3.55 -46.65 11.26
C ARG A 610 3.16 -45.17 11.33
N ILE A 611 2.00 -44.85 10.77
CA ILE A 611 1.46 -43.49 10.69
C ILE A 611 0.14 -43.45 11.46
N PHE A 612 -0.04 -42.46 12.33
CA PHE A 612 -1.26 -42.31 13.13
C PHE A 612 -1.90 -40.95 12.92
N LEU A 613 -3.21 -40.94 12.65
CA LEU A 613 -4.04 -39.75 12.56
C LEU A 613 -4.57 -39.34 13.94
N ASN A 614 -4.63 -38.04 14.19
CA ASN A 614 -5.49 -37.47 15.23
C ASN A 614 -5.94 -36.06 14.85
N LYS A 615 -7.05 -35.59 15.45
CA LYS A 615 -7.64 -34.28 15.16
C LYS A 615 -8.37 -33.71 16.38
N GLY A 616 -8.38 -32.39 16.52
CA GLY A 616 -9.07 -31.71 17.62
C GLY A 616 -9.17 -30.21 17.42
N GLU A 617 -9.97 -29.54 18.23
CA GLU A 617 -10.21 -28.10 18.14
C GLU A 617 -9.19 -27.30 18.97
N LEU A 618 -8.75 -26.16 18.43
CA LEU A 618 -7.89 -25.15 19.04
C LEU A 618 -8.57 -23.79 18.98
N GLU A 619 -8.81 -23.19 20.13
CA GLU A 619 -9.38 -21.84 20.27
C GLU A 619 -8.29 -20.77 20.53
N ASP A 620 -8.73 -19.51 20.60
CA ASP A 620 -7.95 -18.32 20.99
C ASP A 620 -6.64 -18.06 20.23
N SER A 621 -6.44 -18.79 19.14
CA SER A 621 -5.22 -18.80 18.32
C SER A 621 -5.47 -18.40 16.86
N ASN A 622 -6.74 -18.15 16.49
CA ASN A 622 -7.13 -17.61 15.19
C ASN A 622 -8.45 -16.83 15.23
N LEU A 623 -8.58 -15.84 14.34
CA LEU A 623 -9.73 -14.96 14.16
C LEU A 623 -9.99 -14.74 12.64
N ASN A 624 -11.24 -14.52 12.23
CA ASN A 624 -11.53 -14.19 10.82
C ASN A 624 -11.29 -12.70 10.57
N ARG A 625 -10.49 -12.35 9.53
CA ARG A 625 -10.15 -10.96 9.18
C ARG A 625 -11.06 -10.32 8.12
N SER A 626 -11.93 -11.10 7.51
CA SER A 626 -12.97 -10.66 6.56
C SER A 626 -14.36 -11.22 6.93
N PRO A 627 -14.82 -11.07 8.18
CA PRO A 627 -16.01 -11.75 8.69
C PRO A 627 -17.29 -11.32 7.95
N HIS A 628 -17.36 -10.09 7.45
CA HIS A 628 -18.45 -9.62 6.59
C HIS A 628 -18.56 -10.45 5.29
N SER A 629 -17.44 -10.82 4.67
CA SER A 629 -17.44 -11.70 3.49
C SER A 629 -17.88 -13.11 3.86
N TYR A 630 -17.39 -13.68 4.98
CA TYR A 630 -17.82 -14.99 5.45
C TYR A 630 -19.34 -15.05 5.66
N LEU A 631 -19.93 -14.00 6.24
CA LEU A 631 -21.38 -13.91 6.48
C LEU A 631 -22.22 -13.89 5.20
N ASN A 632 -21.65 -13.55 4.03
CA ASN A 632 -22.37 -13.60 2.76
C ASN A 632 -22.58 -15.03 2.23
N ASN A 633 -21.84 -16.02 2.75
CA ASN A 633 -22.12 -17.43 2.46
C ASN A 633 -23.54 -17.83 2.94
N PRO A 634 -24.23 -18.79 2.30
CA PRO A 634 -25.59 -19.18 2.62
C PRO A 634 -25.81 -19.48 4.11
N ALA A 635 -26.91 -18.98 4.67
CA ALA A 635 -27.18 -19.11 6.11
C ALA A 635 -27.25 -20.58 6.56
N GLU A 636 -27.87 -21.46 5.77
CA GLU A 636 -27.98 -22.89 6.08
C GLU A 636 -26.64 -23.62 6.01
N GLU A 637 -25.74 -23.21 5.11
CA GLU A 637 -24.37 -23.73 5.10
C GLU A 637 -23.60 -23.25 6.34
N ARG A 638 -23.70 -21.96 6.69
CA ARG A 638 -23.03 -21.40 7.86
C ARG A 638 -23.46 -22.06 9.17
N LYS A 639 -24.74 -22.42 9.32
CA LYS A 639 -25.27 -23.13 10.51
C LYS A 639 -24.61 -24.50 10.75
N ARG A 640 -24.00 -25.13 9.74
CA ARG A 640 -23.29 -26.42 9.87
C ARG A 640 -21.98 -26.30 10.66
N TYR A 641 -21.48 -25.10 10.91
CA TYR A 641 -20.17 -24.85 11.50
C TYR A 641 -20.25 -23.95 12.74
N LYS A 642 -19.55 -24.32 13.81
CA LYS A 642 -19.49 -23.56 15.08
C LYS A 642 -18.93 -22.15 14.92
N ALA A 643 -18.00 -21.95 13.99
CA ALA A 643 -17.18 -20.75 13.88
C ALA A 643 -16.93 -20.32 12.42
N ASN A 644 -16.62 -19.02 12.25
CA ASN A 644 -16.19 -18.41 10.98
C ASN A 644 -14.70 -18.62 10.66
N THR A 645 -14.01 -19.47 11.42
CA THR A 645 -12.63 -19.93 11.20
C THR A 645 -12.59 -21.44 11.36
N ASP A 646 -11.64 -22.11 10.72
CA ASP A 646 -11.40 -23.54 10.98
C ASP A 646 -10.52 -23.73 12.22
N LYS A 647 -11.17 -24.19 13.29
CA LYS A 647 -10.57 -24.49 14.61
C LYS A 647 -9.84 -25.84 14.64
N GLN A 648 -10.02 -26.66 13.61
CA GLN A 648 -9.50 -28.03 13.56
C GLN A 648 -7.99 -28.03 13.30
N VAL A 649 -7.22 -28.55 14.26
CA VAL A 649 -5.85 -29.02 14.06
C VAL A 649 -5.92 -30.49 13.64
N VAL A 650 -5.22 -30.86 12.57
CA VAL A 650 -5.07 -32.25 12.11
C VAL A 650 -3.61 -32.66 12.18
N VAL A 651 -3.32 -33.81 12.76
CA VAL A 651 -1.96 -34.31 13.02
C VAL A 651 -1.78 -35.70 12.42
N LEU A 652 -0.72 -35.85 11.61
CA LEU A 652 -0.11 -37.14 11.27
C LEU A 652 1.15 -37.34 12.12
N LYS A 653 1.12 -38.34 12.99
CA LYS A 653 2.26 -38.83 13.78
C LYS A 653 2.99 -39.91 12.99
N PHE A 654 4.31 -39.76 12.86
CA PHE A 654 5.18 -40.74 12.21
C PHE A 654 6.03 -41.45 13.26
N THR A 655 6.04 -42.78 13.22
CA THR A 655 6.77 -43.65 14.15
C THR A 655 7.47 -44.78 13.42
N ASP A 656 8.54 -45.32 14.01
CA ASP A 656 9.11 -46.59 13.57
C ASP A 656 8.38 -47.80 14.17
N LEU A 657 8.89 -49.02 13.95
CA LEU A 657 8.30 -50.24 14.50
C LEU A 657 8.50 -50.42 16.02
N CYS A 658 9.39 -49.65 16.66
CA CYS A 658 9.51 -49.62 18.12
C CYS A 658 8.44 -48.74 18.76
N GLY A 659 7.75 -47.91 17.96
CA GLY A 659 6.84 -46.87 18.42
C GLY A 659 7.56 -45.54 18.74
N ASP A 660 8.86 -45.46 18.48
CA ASP A 660 9.64 -44.25 18.68
C ASP A 660 9.26 -43.20 17.63
N GLY A 661 9.19 -41.94 18.06
CA GLY A 661 8.79 -40.84 17.21
C GLY A 661 9.84 -40.50 16.16
N LEU A 662 9.49 -40.66 14.88
CA LEU A 662 10.29 -40.15 13.77
C LEU A 662 9.98 -38.67 13.52
N GLY A 663 8.70 -38.31 13.50
CA GLY A 663 8.29 -36.94 13.26
C GLY A 663 6.80 -36.71 13.39
N VAL A 664 6.38 -35.49 13.08
CA VAL A 664 4.99 -35.06 13.10
C VAL A 664 4.73 -34.03 12.01
N LEU A 665 3.61 -34.17 11.31
CA LEU A 665 3.10 -33.20 10.35
C LEU A 665 1.72 -32.74 10.81
N SER A 666 1.57 -31.45 11.03
CA SER A 666 0.37 -30.82 11.57
C SER A 666 -0.15 -29.75 10.63
N TRP A 667 -1.46 -29.68 10.43
CA TRP A 667 -2.13 -28.61 9.67
C TRP A 667 -3.06 -27.82 10.58
N PHE A 668 -3.07 -26.50 10.41
CA PHE A 668 -3.99 -25.57 11.06
C PHE A 668 -4.26 -24.36 10.15
N ALA A 669 -5.43 -23.73 10.29
CA ALA A 669 -5.78 -22.54 9.53
C ALA A 669 -5.45 -21.28 10.34
N VAL A 670 -4.27 -20.69 10.09
CA VAL A 670 -3.87 -19.37 10.58
C VAL A 670 -2.76 -18.79 9.71
N HIS A 671 -2.76 -17.49 9.45
CA HIS A 671 -1.60 -16.82 8.85
C HIS A 671 -0.41 -16.76 9.82
N PRO A 672 0.82 -17.01 9.36
CA PRO A 672 2.03 -16.61 10.07
C PRO A 672 2.40 -15.15 9.75
N VAL A 673 1.59 -14.23 10.31
CA VAL A 673 1.67 -12.75 10.22
C VAL A 673 1.72 -12.10 11.61
N SER A 674 2.23 -12.83 12.61
CA SER A 674 2.37 -12.36 13.99
C SER A 674 3.51 -11.33 14.09
N MET A 675 4.58 -11.56 13.32
CA MET A 675 5.66 -10.64 13.03
C MET A 675 5.23 -9.65 11.94
N ASN A 676 4.49 -8.61 12.34
CA ASN A 676 3.93 -7.59 11.45
C ASN A 676 4.97 -6.90 10.52
N TYR A 677 4.47 -6.13 9.54
CA TYR A 677 5.25 -5.47 8.48
C TYR A 677 6.37 -4.50 8.93
N THR A 678 6.48 -4.19 10.22
CA THR A 678 7.60 -3.42 10.80
C THR A 678 8.80 -4.30 11.18
N ASN A 679 8.67 -5.63 11.10
CA ASN A 679 9.75 -6.57 11.33
C ASN A 679 10.82 -6.50 10.23
N HIS A 680 12.08 -6.50 10.66
CA HIS A 680 13.27 -6.57 9.82
C HIS A 680 14.13 -7.83 10.06
N LEU A 681 13.77 -8.70 11.01
CA LEU A 681 14.50 -9.94 11.28
C LEU A 681 13.88 -11.12 10.52
N VAL A 682 14.71 -11.95 9.89
CA VAL A 682 14.24 -13.22 9.31
C VAL A 682 13.69 -14.14 10.39
N SER A 683 12.48 -14.68 10.18
CA SER A 683 11.77 -15.52 11.16
C SER A 683 10.77 -16.47 10.50
N GLY A 684 10.54 -17.63 11.12
CA GLY A 684 9.51 -18.61 10.74
C GLY A 684 8.10 -18.27 11.25
N ASP A 685 7.93 -17.17 11.99
CA ASP A 685 6.66 -16.76 12.63
C ASP A 685 6.05 -17.88 13.51
N ASN A 686 4.73 -17.91 13.69
CA ASN A 686 4.04 -18.75 14.68
C ASN A 686 4.12 -20.25 14.36
N LEU A 687 3.98 -20.66 13.09
CA LEU A 687 4.15 -22.07 12.67
C LEU A 687 5.62 -22.51 12.74
N GLY A 688 6.56 -21.61 12.45
CA GLY A 688 8.00 -21.86 12.66
C GLY A 688 8.32 -22.04 14.15
N TYR A 689 7.73 -21.23 15.04
CA TYR A 689 7.91 -21.37 16.47
C TYR A 689 7.24 -22.64 17.05
N ALA A 690 6.06 -23.01 16.55
CA ALA A 690 5.42 -24.28 16.89
C ALA A 690 6.29 -25.49 16.48
N SER A 691 6.92 -25.40 15.30
CA SER A 691 7.90 -26.39 14.82
C SER A 691 9.13 -26.44 15.74
N TYR A 692 9.73 -25.29 16.06
CA TYR A 692 10.87 -25.13 16.97
C TYR A 692 10.63 -25.79 18.34
N LEU A 693 9.50 -25.48 19.00
CA LEU A 693 9.19 -26.02 20.32
C LEU A 693 9.09 -27.56 20.32
N PHE A 694 8.45 -28.13 19.30
CA PHE A 694 8.27 -29.58 19.22
C PHE A 694 9.58 -30.30 18.83
N GLU A 695 10.39 -29.69 17.96
CA GLU A 695 11.73 -30.20 17.63
C GLU A 695 12.66 -30.14 18.85
N GLN A 696 12.68 -29.05 19.62
CA GLN A 696 13.49 -28.94 20.84
C GLN A 696 13.02 -29.84 22.00
N GLU A 697 11.71 -30.10 22.15
CA GLU A 697 11.24 -31.09 23.14
C GLU A 697 11.71 -32.52 22.79
N LYS A 698 11.73 -32.87 21.50
CA LYS A 698 12.04 -34.24 21.07
C LYS A 698 13.53 -34.50 20.84
N ASN A 699 14.27 -33.49 20.42
CA ASN A 699 15.71 -33.56 20.18
C ASN A 699 16.50 -33.10 21.43
N LEU A 700 16.19 -33.66 22.60
CA LEU A 700 16.82 -33.27 23.87
C LEU A 700 18.35 -33.30 23.78
N GLY A 701 19.00 -32.16 24.06
CA GLY A 701 20.45 -32.00 23.97
C GLY A 701 20.99 -31.65 22.57
N SER A 702 20.14 -31.48 21.56
CA SER A 702 20.51 -30.94 20.24
C SER A 702 20.28 -29.42 20.19
N LEU A 703 21.08 -28.70 19.39
CA LEU A 703 20.85 -27.28 19.14
C LEU A 703 19.64 -27.07 18.19
N PRO A 704 18.99 -25.89 18.20
CA PRO A 704 17.92 -25.58 17.26
C PRO A 704 18.28 -25.81 15.79
N GLY A 705 17.47 -26.64 15.13
CA GLY A 705 17.70 -27.12 13.76
C GLY A 705 18.39 -28.48 13.67
N GLU A 706 18.98 -28.99 14.75
CA GLU A 706 19.64 -30.30 14.82
C GLU A 706 18.74 -31.39 15.42
N GLY A 707 19.27 -32.62 15.50
CA GLY A 707 18.57 -33.80 16.03
C GLY A 707 17.61 -34.49 15.06
N PRO A 708 17.28 -35.78 15.31
CA PRO A 708 16.63 -36.65 14.32
C PRO A 708 15.11 -36.43 14.16
N PHE A 709 14.40 -35.94 15.19
CA PHE A 709 12.97 -35.70 15.11
C PHE A 709 12.69 -34.47 14.23
N VAL A 710 11.65 -34.56 13.40
CA VAL A 710 11.19 -33.47 12.52
C VAL A 710 9.73 -33.14 12.83
N ALA A 711 9.45 -31.88 13.16
CA ALA A 711 8.10 -31.40 13.44
C ALA A 711 7.73 -30.28 12.49
N ALA A 712 6.69 -30.49 11.69
CA ALA A 712 6.27 -29.55 10.66
C ALA A 712 4.84 -29.08 10.87
N PHE A 713 4.66 -27.76 10.83
CA PHE A 713 3.35 -27.11 10.88
C PHE A 713 3.08 -26.45 9.53
N ALA A 714 2.22 -27.08 8.73
CA ALA A 714 1.90 -26.67 7.37
C ALA A 714 0.63 -25.80 7.32
N SER A 715 0.61 -24.89 6.34
CA SER A 715 -0.54 -24.03 6.05
C SER A 715 -1.76 -24.85 5.62
N SER A 716 -2.94 -24.48 6.12
CA SER A 716 -4.22 -25.00 5.63
C SER A 716 -5.01 -23.92 4.87
N ASN A 717 -6.34 -23.95 4.90
CA ASN A 717 -7.22 -22.90 4.36
C ASN A 717 -7.21 -21.63 5.25
N LEU A 718 -6.07 -20.93 5.26
CA LEU A 718 -5.79 -19.77 6.11
C LEU A 718 -6.23 -18.41 5.53
N GLY A 719 -6.81 -18.35 4.34
CA GLY A 719 -6.87 -17.13 3.50
C GLY A 719 -7.62 -15.93 4.11
N ASP A 720 -8.61 -16.15 4.97
CA ASP A 720 -9.33 -15.12 5.72
C ASP A 720 -9.04 -15.17 7.24
N VAL A 721 -7.93 -15.80 7.65
CA VAL A 721 -7.69 -16.22 9.04
C VAL A 721 -6.39 -15.64 9.62
N THR A 722 -6.52 -14.73 10.59
CA THR A 722 -5.41 -14.01 11.24
C THR A 722 -5.05 -14.57 12.63
N PRO A 723 -3.76 -14.53 13.05
CA PRO A 723 -3.32 -14.79 14.43
C PRO A 723 -3.54 -13.60 15.36
N ASN A 724 -3.94 -12.44 14.83
CA ASN A 724 -4.04 -11.18 15.58
C ASN A 724 -5.37 -11.10 16.37
N THR A 725 -5.47 -11.97 17.38
CA THR A 725 -6.73 -12.31 18.07
C THR A 725 -7.33 -11.22 18.97
N ARG A 726 -6.64 -10.09 19.22
CA ARG A 726 -7.28 -8.92 19.84
C ARG A 726 -8.24 -8.17 18.89
N GLY A 727 -8.18 -8.48 17.60
CA GLY A 727 -9.04 -7.87 16.58
C GLY A 727 -8.60 -6.46 16.15
N PRO A 728 -9.26 -5.89 15.12
CA PRO A 728 -8.83 -4.66 14.46
C PRO A 728 -9.31 -3.38 15.16
N TYR A 729 -8.39 -2.47 15.43
CA TYR A 729 -8.67 -1.14 15.97
C TYR A 729 -7.82 -0.04 15.32
N CYS A 730 -8.23 1.21 15.52
CA CYS A 730 -7.57 2.39 15.00
C CYS A 730 -6.41 2.80 15.91
N VAL A 731 -5.17 2.53 15.48
CA VAL A 731 -3.96 2.66 16.33
C VAL A 731 -3.62 4.09 16.79
N ASN A 732 -4.34 5.09 16.27
CA ASN A 732 -4.25 6.50 16.63
C ASN A 732 -5.36 7.02 17.55
N THR A 733 -6.53 6.38 17.59
CA THR A 733 -7.68 6.82 18.40
C THR A 733 -8.12 5.81 19.46
N GLY A 734 -7.78 4.53 19.29
CA GLY A 734 -8.27 3.43 20.12
C GLY A 734 -9.69 2.97 19.77
N GLU A 735 -10.33 3.57 18.78
CA GLU A 735 -11.67 3.20 18.30
C GLU A 735 -11.65 1.89 17.52
N ALA A 736 -12.78 1.18 17.44
CA ALA A 736 -12.93 0.05 16.53
C ALA A 736 -12.86 0.53 15.06
N CYS A 737 -12.26 -0.28 14.18
CA CYS A 737 -12.29 0.02 12.75
C CYS A 737 -13.70 -0.08 12.16
N ASP A 738 -13.93 0.56 11.00
CA ASP A 738 -15.12 0.26 10.20
C ASP A 738 -15.16 -1.23 9.80
N TYR A 739 -16.30 -1.87 10.07
CA TYR A 739 -16.47 -3.32 9.96
C TYR A 739 -16.46 -3.82 8.50
N ILE A 740 -16.97 -3.02 7.57
CA ILE A 740 -17.15 -3.42 6.16
C ILE A 740 -15.85 -3.19 5.37
N ASN A 741 -15.24 -2.02 5.55
CA ASN A 741 -14.13 -1.50 4.75
C ASN A 741 -12.75 -1.66 5.42
N SER A 742 -12.72 -1.98 6.72
CA SER A 742 -11.51 -2.07 7.57
C SER A 742 -10.62 -0.84 7.50
N SER A 743 -11.24 0.32 7.73
CA SER A 743 -10.59 1.64 7.71
C SER A 743 -10.93 2.46 8.95
N CYS A 744 -10.12 3.49 9.21
CA CYS A 744 -10.29 4.42 10.32
C CYS A 744 -10.70 5.82 9.82
N PRO A 745 -11.60 6.53 10.53
CA PRO A 745 -12.02 7.89 10.15
C PRO A 745 -10.85 8.88 10.00
N ILE A 746 -9.79 8.68 10.79
CA ILE A 746 -8.53 9.41 10.69
C ILE A 746 -7.44 8.44 10.24
N GLY A 747 -6.96 8.60 9.01
CA GLY A 747 -5.81 7.86 8.46
C GLY A 747 -6.14 6.58 7.68
N GLY A 748 -7.42 6.25 7.47
CA GLY A 748 -7.84 5.23 6.49
C GLY A 748 -7.46 3.79 6.89
N THR A 749 -7.23 2.94 5.89
CA THR A 749 -6.90 1.51 6.07
C THR A 749 -5.57 1.30 6.80
N LYS A 750 -4.56 2.13 6.54
CA LYS A 750 -3.23 2.02 7.17
C LYS A 750 -3.23 2.17 8.70
N MET A 751 -4.23 2.83 9.27
CA MET A 751 -4.37 2.97 10.74
C MET A 751 -5.25 1.89 11.37
N CYS A 752 -5.95 1.09 10.57
CA CYS A 752 -6.72 -0.06 11.05
C CYS A 752 -5.82 -1.29 11.13
N VAL A 753 -5.45 -1.69 12.34
CA VAL A 753 -4.52 -2.81 12.57
C VAL A 753 -5.09 -3.76 13.61
N ALA A 754 -4.99 -5.06 13.35
CA ALA A 754 -5.25 -6.10 14.34
C ALA A 754 -3.96 -6.47 15.07
N MET A 755 -4.06 -6.67 16.39
CA MET A 755 -2.89 -7.01 17.22
C MET A 755 -2.99 -8.43 17.79
N GLY A 756 -1.85 -9.09 17.90
CA GLY A 756 -1.72 -10.37 18.59
C GLY A 756 -1.87 -10.27 20.12
N PRO A 757 -1.88 -11.42 20.83
CA PRO A 757 -2.20 -11.49 22.25
C PRO A 757 -1.08 -11.05 23.22
N GLY A 758 0.16 -10.87 22.75
CA GLY A 758 1.33 -10.51 23.59
C GLY A 758 1.52 -9.00 23.81
N SER A 759 2.52 -8.60 24.59
CA SER A 759 2.88 -7.17 24.72
C SER A 759 3.49 -6.60 23.44
N ASP A 760 4.17 -7.43 22.66
CA ASP A 760 4.76 -7.08 21.36
C ASP A 760 4.52 -8.19 20.31
N MET A 761 5.13 -8.04 19.13
CA MET A 761 5.05 -8.99 18.03
C MET A 761 5.76 -10.32 18.31
N PHE A 762 6.89 -10.31 19.02
CA PHE A 762 7.65 -11.51 19.36
C PHE A 762 6.89 -12.36 20.37
N GLU A 763 6.33 -11.74 21.42
CA GLU A 763 5.46 -12.46 22.36
C GLU A 763 4.16 -12.91 21.71
N SER A 764 3.55 -12.10 20.83
CA SER A 764 2.36 -12.53 20.09
C SER A 764 2.65 -13.79 19.25
N THR A 765 3.80 -13.82 18.58
CA THR A 765 4.25 -14.98 17.81
C THR A 765 4.52 -16.18 18.73
N ARG A 766 5.14 -15.94 19.90
CA ARG A 766 5.40 -16.95 20.93
C ARG A 766 4.09 -17.60 21.39
N ILE A 767 3.12 -16.81 21.84
CA ILE A 767 1.85 -17.30 22.38
C ILE A 767 1.07 -18.12 21.33
N ILE A 768 0.93 -17.59 20.11
CA ILE A 768 0.18 -18.29 19.05
C ILE A 768 0.88 -19.60 18.66
N GLY A 769 2.20 -19.58 18.48
CA GLY A 769 2.97 -20.79 18.16
C GLY A 769 2.98 -21.82 19.31
N GLU A 770 3.05 -21.36 20.56
CA GLU A 770 3.01 -22.21 21.76
C GLU A 770 1.63 -22.89 21.94
N ASN A 771 0.53 -22.17 21.69
CA ASN A 771 -0.82 -22.75 21.67
C ASN A 771 -0.95 -23.85 20.61
N ILE A 772 -0.46 -23.59 19.39
CA ILE A 772 -0.49 -24.52 18.25
C ILE A 772 0.36 -25.76 18.54
N TYR A 773 1.57 -25.59 19.07
CA TYR A 773 2.43 -26.67 19.55
C TYR A 773 1.75 -27.50 20.65
N ASN A 774 1.19 -26.87 21.68
CA ASN A 774 0.54 -27.57 22.79
C ASN A 774 -0.64 -28.43 22.31
N LYS A 775 -1.44 -27.95 21.35
CA LYS A 775 -2.51 -28.76 20.73
C LYS A 775 -1.95 -29.92 19.91
N ALA A 776 -0.97 -29.68 19.04
CA ALA A 776 -0.39 -30.75 18.22
C ALA A 776 0.30 -31.82 19.08
N LYS A 777 0.94 -31.42 20.19
CA LYS A 777 1.51 -32.30 21.21
C LYS A 777 0.46 -33.14 21.92
N GLU A 778 -0.66 -32.54 22.34
CA GLU A 778 -1.81 -33.25 22.91
C GLU A 778 -2.33 -34.34 21.94
N LEU A 779 -2.53 -33.95 20.67
CA LEU A 779 -3.01 -34.85 19.63
C LEU A 779 -2.00 -35.96 19.30
N TYR A 780 -0.71 -35.64 19.17
CA TYR A 780 0.38 -36.60 18.94
C TYR A 780 0.49 -37.63 20.08
N GLY A 781 0.35 -37.19 21.33
CA GLY A 781 0.37 -38.05 22.51
C GLY A 781 -0.82 -39.01 22.59
N ARG A 782 -1.96 -38.64 22.01
CA ARG A 782 -3.21 -39.43 22.00
C ARG A 782 -3.54 -40.10 20.66
N ALA A 783 -2.68 -39.99 19.65
CA ALA A 783 -2.94 -40.54 18.32
C ALA A 783 -2.96 -42.08 18.36
N GLN A 784 -4.14 -42.66 18.12
CA GLN A 784 -4.41 -44.11 18.16
C GLN A 784 -5.01 -44.65 16.85
N GLN A 785 -5.62 -43.80 16.02
CA GLN A 785 -6.12 -44.21 14.70
C GLN A 785 -4.93 -44.40 13.77
N GLU A 786 -4.57 -45.65 13.49
CA GLU A 786 -3.56 -45.95 12.47
C GLU A 786 -4.10 -45.64 11.07
N VAL A 787 -3.26 -45.03 10.25
CA VAL A 787 -3.50 -44.82 8.83
C VAL A 787 -2.99 -46.05 8.07
N GLN A 788 -3.85 -46.67 7.29
CA GLN A 788 -3.59 -47.90 6.54
C GLN A 788 -4.22 -47.82 5.15
N GLY A 789 -3.72 -48.63 4.21
CA GLY A 789 -4.10 -48.61 2.79
C GLY A 789 -2.95 -48.20 1.88
N VAL A 790 -3.12 -48.32 0.56
CA VAL A 790 -2.09 -47.97 -0.42
C VAL A 790 -1.97 -46.45 -0.61
N LEU A 791 -0.90 -46.01 -1.27
CA LEU A 791 -0.70 -44.60 -1.64
C LEU A 791 -1.35 -44.30 -2.99
N HIS A 792 -1.87 -43.09 -3.17
CA HIS A 792 -2.27 -42.60 -4.50
C HIS A 792 -1.74 -41.20 -4.76
N VAL A 793 -1.55 -40.89 -6.04
CA VAL A 793 -0.97 -39.64 -6.52
C VAL A 793 -1.70 -39.21 -7.79
N ALA A 794 -2.35 -38.05 -7.74
CA ALA A 794 -2.96 -37.42 -8.89
C ALA A 794 -2.40 -36.01 -9.06
N HIS A 795 -1.95 -35.67 -10.26
CA HIS A 795 -1.41 -34.36 -10.61
C HIS A 795 -1.86 -34.02 -12.03
N GLN A 796 -2.16 -32.74 -12.25
CA GLN A 796 -2.45 -32.19 -13.55
C GLN A 796 -2.03 -30.72 -13.57
N TRP A 797 -1.50 -30.26 -14.71
CA TRP A 797 -1.42 -28.83 -15.01
C TRP A 797 -2.71 -28.34 -15.67
N VAL A 798 -3.17 -27.17 -15.25
CA VAL A 798 -4.43 -26.57 -15.71
C VAL A 798 -4.19 -25.14 -16.15
N ASP A 799 -4.68 -24.78 -17.34
CA ASP A 799 -4.82 -23.38 -17.72
C ASP A 799 -6.02 -22.77 -16.98
N MET A 800 -5.75 -22.21 -15.81
CA MET A 800 -6.76 -21.58 -14.95
C MET A 800 -7.36 -20.32 -15.56
N SER A 801 -6.84 -19.79 -16.68
CA SER A 801 -7.46 -18.66 -17.40
C SER A 801 -8.68 -19.05 -18.24
N ASN A 802 -8.91 -20.35 -18.45
CA ASN A 802 -9.82 -20.86 -19.48
C ASN A 802 -10.64 -22.11 -19.07
N VAL A 803 -10.86 -22.34 -17.77
CA VAL A 803 -11.60 -23.52 -17.28
C VAL A 803 -13.11 -23.29 -17.40
N THR A 804 -13.80 -24.18 -18.13
CA THR A 804 -15.26 -24.29 -18.09
C THR A 804 -15.70 -25.00 -16.82
N VAL A 805 -16.65 -24.40 -16.10
CA VAL A 805 -17.18 -24.88 -14.81
C VAL A 805 -18.65 -25.23 -14.97
N GLN A 806 -19.06 -26.43 -14.58
CA GLN A 806 -20.49 -26.77 -14.49
C GLN A 806 -21.03 -26.30 -13.12
N LEU A 807 -22.01 -25.39 -13.13
CA LEU A 807 -22.67 -24.92 -11.90
C LEU A 807 -23.92 -25.76 -11.59
N ASN A 808 -24.61 -26.21 -12.63
CA ASN A 808 -25.67 -27.21 -12.58
C ASN A 808 -25.78 -27.90 -13.97
N SER A 809 -26.73 -28.80 -14.15
CA SER A 809 -26.91 -29.58 -15.39
C SER A 809 -27.27 -28.78 -16.65
N SER A 810 -27.67 -27.50 -16.52
CA SER A 810 -28.01 -26.61 -17.64
C SER A 810 -27.19 -25.32 -17.72
N HIS A 811 -26.48 -24.95 -16.65
CA HIS A 811 -25.71 -23.72 -16.57
C HIS A 811 -24.21 -24.01 -16.40
N THR A 812 -23.42 -23.50 -17.34
CA THR A 812 -21.96 -23.46 -17.25
C THR A 812 -21.48 -22.03 -17.06
N ALA A 813 -20.35 -21.91 -16.37
CA ALA A 813 -19.58 -20.69 -16.20
C ALA A 813 -18.14 -20.92 -16.66
N LYS A 814 -17.30 -19.88 -16.54
CA LYS A 814 -15.90 -19.91 -16.96
C LYS A 814 -15.03 -19.19 -15.94
N THR A 815 -13.76 -19.58 -15.80
CA THR A 815 -12.74 -18.76 -15.16
C THR A 815 -12.22 -17.66 -16.11
N CYS A 816 -11.54 -16.67 -15.53
CA CYS A 816 -11.05 -15.48 -16.21
C CYS A 816 -9.52 -15.45 -16.30
N LYS A 817 -8.98 -14.69 -17.27
CA LYS A 817 -7.56 -14.28 -17.30
C LYS A 817 -7.23 -13.57 -15.99
N PRO A 818 -6.07 -13.84 -15.34
CA PRO A 818 -5.85 -13.41 -13.97
C PRO A 818 -5.90 -11.88 -13.80
N ALA A 819 -6.70 -11.37 -12.86
CA ALA A 819 -6.77 -9.94 -12.56
C ALA A 819 -6.98 -9.62 -11.06
N LEU A 820 -6.34 -8.54 -10.59
CA LEU A 820 -6.43 -8.03 -9.22
C LEU A 820 -7.37 -6.82 -9.15
N GLY A 821 -8.19 -6.74 -8.10
CA GLY A 821 -9.17 -5.68 -7.88
C GLY A 821 -8.65 -4.50 -7.07
N HIS A 822 -9.39 -3.38 -7.00
CA HIS A 822 -8.99 -2.21 -6.21
C HIS A 822 -8.64 -2.54 -4.74
N SER A 823 -9.43 -3.37 -4.06
CA SER A 823 -9.15 -3.75 -2.66
C SER A 823 -7.88 -4.58 -2.45
N PHE A 824 -7.19 -5.06 -3.50
CA PHE A 824 -5.84 -5.62 -3.36
C PHE A 824 -4.85 -4.56 -2.84
N ALA A 825 -4.98 -3.31 -3.31
CA ALA A 825 -4.12 -2.21 -2.88
C ALA A 825 -4.52 -1.60 -1.52
N ALA A 826 -5.58 -2.12 -0.88
CA ALA A 826 -6.01 -1.73 0.47
C ALA A 826 -5.25 -2.49 1.58
N GLY A 827 -4.65 -3.65 1.27
CA GLY A 827 -4.07 -4.55 2.27
C GLY A 827 -5.13 -5.17 3.19
N THR A 828 -4.69 -5.69 4.33
CA THR A 828 -5.55 -6.28 5.37
C THR A 828 -5.34 -5.60 6.72
N ILE A 829 -6.10 -6.01 7.74
CA ILE A 829 -5.87 -5.60 9.13
C ILE A 829 -4.53 -6.12 9.69
N ASP A 830 -3.86 -7.05 9.00
CA ASP A 830 -2.50 -7.53 9.34
C ASP A 830 -1.41 -6.63 8.73
N GLY A 831 -1.77 -5.79 7.76
CA GLY A 831 -0.89 -4.89 7.02
C GLY A 831 -1.65 -4.07 5.98
N GLY A 832 -2.00 -2.83 6.32
CA GLY A 832 -2.79 -1.93 5.48
C GLY A 832 -1.97 -1.24 4.38
N GLY A 833 -2.60 -0.98 3.23
CA GLY A 833 -1.95 -0.43 2.04
C GLY A 833 -1.72 1.09 2.07
N ASP A 834 -0.57 1.52 1.52
CA ASP A 834 -0.13 2.93 1.50
C ASP A 834 -0.94 3.87 0.59
N LEU A 835 -1.70 3.33 -0.36
CA LEU A 835 -2.39 4.12 -1.38
C LEU A 835 -3.82 4.54 -0.98
N ASN A 836 -4.21 4.31 0.28
CA ASN A 836 -5.51 4.68 0.85
C ASN A 836 -6.73 4.11 0.08
N PHE A 837 -6.55 2.97 -0.59
CA PHE A 837 -7.66 2.12 -1.00
C PHE A 837 -8.34 1.52 0.23
N ILE A 838 -9.63 1.26 0.12
CA ILE A 838 -10.45 0.56 1.13
C ILE A 838 -10.73 -0.87 0.68
N GLN A 839 -11.02 -1.76 1.63
CA GLN A 839 -11.63 -3.04 1.29
C GLN A 839 -13.13 -2.87 0.99
N GLY A 840 -13.74 -3.79 0.25
CA GLY A 840 -15.17 -3.71 -0.08
C GLY A 840 -15.51 -3.02 -1.41
N ALA A 841 -14.49 -2.63 -2.21
CA ALA A 841 -14.70 -1.89 -3.44
C ALA A 841 -15.28 -2.77 -4.57
N VAL A 842 -16.57 -2.59 -4.86
CA VAL A 842 -17.30 -3.20 -6.00
C VAL A 842 -17.44 -2.27 -7.22
N GLU A 843 -17.02 -1.01 -7.10
CA GLU A 843 -17.00 -0.02 -8.18
C GLU A 843 -15.57 0.53 -8.43
N GLY A 844 -15.35 1.09 -9.62
CA GLY A 844 -14.09 1.70 -10.00
C GLY A 844 -13.92 3.11 -9.39
N ASP A 845 -12.69 3.49 -9.06
CA ASP A 845 -12.35 4.90 -8.83
C ASP A 845 -11.86 5.51 -10.14
N PRO A 846 -12.55 6.52 -10.72
CA PRO A 846 -12.21 7.06 -12.03
C PRO A 846 -10.80 7.66 -12.15
N PHE A 847 -10.16 8.03 -11.03
CA PHE A 847 -8.77 8.50 -11.04
C PHE A 847 -7.80 7.32 -11.16
N TRP A 848 -7.96 6.26 -10.36
CA TRP A 848 -7.15 5.05 -10.45
C TRP A 848 -7.39 4.26 -11.73
N ASP A 849 -8.63 4.18 -12.22
CA ASP A 849 -8.98 3.63 -13.53
C ASP A 849 -8.20 4.37 -14.65
N GLY A 850 -8.23 5.71 -14.64
CA GLY A 850 -7.49 6.52 -15.61
C GLY A 850 -5.97 6.40 -15.51
N VAL A 851 -5.42 6.20 -14.31
CA VAL A 851 -3.98 5.95 -14.09
C VAL A 851 -3.57 4.57 -14.59
N ARG A 852 -4.38 3.53 -14.34
CA ARG A 852 -4.20 2.18 -14.91
C ARG A 852 -4.18 2.24 -16.44
N ASP A 853 -5.21 2.86 -17.03
CA ASP A 853 -5.38 2.88 -18.49
C ASP A 853 -4.24 3.63 -19.19
N ALA A 854 -3.74 4.71 -18.60
CA ALA A 854 -2.63 5.50 -19.13
C ALA A 854 -1.24 4.86 -18.99
N LEU A 855 -1.03 3.99 -17.99
CA LEU A 855 0.28 3.38 -17.70
C LEU A 855 0.41 1.94 -18.18
N LEU A 856 -0.68 1.17 -18.11
CA LEU A 856 -0.69 -0.29 -18.28
C LEU A 856 -1.62 -0.73 -19.43
N GLY A 857 -2.53 0.15 -19.85
CA GLY A 857 -3.59 -0.13 -20.82
C GLY A 857 -4.90 -0.59 -20.14
N PRO A 858 -6.07 -0.31 -20.74
CA PRO A 858 -7.35 -0.71 -20.18
C PRO A 858 -7.57 -2.23 -20.26
N PRO A 859 -8.20 -2.85 -19.24
CA PRO A 859 -8.60 -4.25 -19.30
C PRO A 859 -9.63 -4.48 -20.42
N SER A 860 -9.54 -5.59 -21.15
CA SER A 860 -10.50 -5.87 -22.22
C SER A 860 -11.92 -6.09 -21.68
N ASN A 861 -12.94 -5.81 -22.50
CA ASN A 861 -14.35 -5.99 -22.12
C ASN A 861 -14.64 -7.43 -21.65
N GLU A 862 -14.07 -8.46 -22.32
CA GLU A 862 -14.18 -9.86 -21.90
C GLU A 862 -13.68 -10.05 -20.45
N THR A 863 -12.50 -9.50 -20.14
CA THR A 863 -11.90 -9.63 -18.81
C THR A 863 -12.69 -8.82 -17.77
N GLN A 864 -13.20 -7.63 -18.11
CA GLN A 864 -14.08 -6.84 -17.22
C GLN A 864 -15.42 -7.55 -16.93
N ASP A 865 -16.10 -8.04 -17.97
CA ASP A 865 -17.39 -8.72 -17.86
C ASP A 865 -17.26 -10.02 -17.05
N CYS A 866 -16.21 -10.81 -17.31
CA CYS A 866 -15.91 -12.06 -16.58
C CYS A 866 -15.62 -11.81 -15.09
N HIS A 867 -14.99 -10.68 -14.75
CA HIS A 867 -14.57 -10.40 -13.38
C HIS A 867 -15.64 -9.80 -12.46
N ARG A 868 -16.81 -9.37 -12.96
CA ARG A 868 -17.81 -8.68 -12.14
C ARG A 868 -18.16 -9.45 -10.85
N PRO A 869 -18.32 -8.77 -9.70
CA PRO A 869 -18.29 -7.31 -9.50
C PRO A 869 -16.89 -6.72 -9.21
N LYS A 870 -15.78 -7.43 -9.48
CA LYS A 870 -14.42 -6.89 -9.22
C LYS A 870 -14.10 -5.68 -10.12
N PRO A 871 -13.80 -4.50 -9.56
CA PRO A 871 -13.23 -3.39 -10.31
C PRO A 871 -11.71 -3.61 -10.45
N ILE A 872 -11.24 -3.87 -11.68
CA ILE A 872 -9.87 -4.34 -11.95
C ILE A 872 -8.85 -3.22 -11.80
N LEU A 873 -7.94 -3.34 -10.83
CA LEU A 873 -6.75 -2.48 -10.73
C LEU A 873 -5.63 -2.95 -11.68
N PHE A 874 -5.40 -4.26 -11.79
CA PHE A 874 -4.35 -4.82 -12.65
C PHE A 874 -4.86 -6.01 -13.48
N SER A 875 -4.88 -5.87 -14.81
CA SER A 875 -5.25 -6.94 -15.76
C SER A 875 -4.08 -7.90 -16.02
N THR A 876 -3.58 -8.55 -14.97
CA THR A 876 -2.30 -9.27 -14.97
C THR A 876 -2.16 -10.39 -16.01
N GLY A 877 -3.27 -10.97 -16.48
CA GLY A 877 -3.29 -11.94 -17.58
C GLY A 877 -3.07 -11.31 -18.95
N GLU A 878 -3.43 -10.05 -19.14
CA GLU A 878 -3.21 -9.29 -20.38
C GLU A 878 -1.82 -8.61 -20.36
N MET A 879 -1.25 -8.41 -19.17
CA MET A 879 0.07 -7.80 -18.94
C MET A 879 1.20 -8.83 -19.14
N LYS A 880 1.75 -8.88 -20.36
CA LYS A 880 2.81 -9.84 -20.76
C LYS A 880 4.26 -9.30 -20.77
N LYS A 881 4.49 -8.02 -20.44
CA LYS A 881 5.82 -7.37 -20.48
C LYS A 881 6.32 -6.97 -19.08
N PRO A 882 7.63 -7.07 -18.77
CA PRO A 882 8.69 -7.70 -19.58
C PRO A 882 8.53 -9.23 -19.68
N LEU A 883 7.87 -9.84 -18.68
CA LEU A 883 7.38 -11.21 -18.64
C LEU A 883 5.92 -11.21 -18.16
N PRO A 884 5.15 -12.31 -18.31
CA PRO A 884 3.81 -12.44 -17.74
C PRO A 884 3.76 -12.06 -16.25
N TRP A 885 2.73 -11.31 -15.85
CA TRP A 885 2.62 -10.80 -14.48
C TRP A 885 2.08 -11.84 -13.49
N HIS A 886 1.29 -12.81 -13.96
CA HIS A 886 0.78 -13.94 -13.19
C HIS A 886 0.87 -15.27 -13.95
N PRO A 887 0.81 -16.41 -13.23
CA PRO A 887 0.64 -17.73 -13.85
C PRO A 887 -0.76 -17.87 -14.48
N GLU A 888 -0.80 -18.47 -15.67
CA GLU A 888 -2.02 -19.01 -16.28
C GLU A 888 -2.06 -20.54 -16.11
N ILE A 889 -0.89 -21.19 -16.25
CA ILE A 889 -0.71 -22.62 -15.99
C ILE A 889 -0.41 -22.86 -14.51
N VAL A 890 -1.22 -23.74 -13.90
CA VAL A 890 -1.29 -23.97 -12.45
C VAL A 890 -1.27 -25.47 -12.16
N ASP A 891 -0.53 -25.90 -11.13
CA ASP A 891 -0.54 -27.28 -10.65
C ASP A 891 -1.76 -27.52 -9.74
N VAL A 892 -2.60 -28.50 -10.09
CA VAL A 892 -3.52 -29.14 -9.13
C VAL A 892 -2.98 -30.53 -8.79
N GLN A 893 -2.89 -30.84 -7.49
CA GLN A 893 -2.32 -32.10 -7.02
C GLN A 893 -3.06 -32.61 -5.79
N MET A 894 -3.22 -33.93 -5.70
CA MET A 894 -3.70 -34.61 -4.51
C MET A 894 -2.90 -35.89 -4.28
N VAL A 895 -2.61 -36.15 -3.01
CA VAL A 895 -1.92 -37.36 -2.54
C VAL A 895 -2.83 -38.02 -1.52
N THR A 896 -2.95 -39.35 -1.55
CA THR A 896 -3.51 -40.09 -0.40
C THR A 896 -2.45 -40.95 0.26
N ILE A 897 -2.56 -41.04 1.58
CA ILE A 897 -1.84 -41.97 2.44
C ILE A 897 -2.93 -42.79 3.11
N GLY A 898 -3.26 -43.97 2.55
CA GLY A 898 -4.45 -44.70 2.98
C GLY A 898 -5.72 -43.84 2.87
N ASN A 899 -6.53 -43.83 3.93
CA ASN A 899 -7.76 -43.02 4.02
C ASN A 899 -7.53 -41.50 4.26
N VAL A 900 -6.28 -41.02 4.29
CA VAL A 900 -5.98 -39.58 4.49
C VAL A 900 -5.61 -38.92 3.16
N ALA A 901 -6.40 -37.96 2.71
CA ALA A 901 -6.18 -37.21 1.47
C ALA A 901 -5.63 -35.81 1.74
N ILE A 902 -4.47 -35.50 1.15
CA ILE A 902 -3.82 -34.19 1.21
C ILE A 902 -4.07 -33.47 -0.11
N VAL A 903 -4.93 -32.46 -0.08
CA VAL A 903 -5.28 -31.61 -1.23
C VAL A 903 -4.29 -30.45 -1.29
N ALA A 904 -3.40 -30.46 -2.28
CA ALA A 904 -2.37 -29.44 -2.44
C ALA A 904 -2.91 -28.27 -3.29
N VAL A 905 -3.30 -27.17 -2.62
CA VAL A 905 -3.96 -26.03 -3.26
C VAL A 905 -2.96 -24.89 -3.52
N PRO A 906 -2.88 -24.35 -4.75
CA PRO A 906 -1.86 -23.38 -5.16
C PRO A 906 -2.13 -21.92 -4.76
N GLY A 907 -2.59 -21.71 -3.53
CA GLY A 907 -2.91 -20.38 -3.03
C GLY A 907 -3.50 -20.37 -1.63
N GLU A 908 -4.10 -19.23 -1.29
CA GLU A 908 -4.65 -18.93 0.04
C GLU A 908 -6.18 -19.08 0.03
N VAL A 909 -6.62 -20.27 0.41
CA VAL A 909 -8.03 -20.66 0.44
C VAL A 909 -8.71 -20.09 1.68
N THR A 910 -9.86 -19.41 1.55
CA THR A 910 -10.65 -18.95 2.71
C THR A 910 -11.28 -20.11 3.47
N THR A 911 -11.77 -19.82 4.68
CA THR A 911 -12.42 -20.78 5.58
C THR A 911 -13.53 -21.57 4.87
N MET A 912 -14.52 -20.91 4.27
CA MET A 912 -15.63 -21.62 3.60
C MET A 912 -15.20 -22.28 2.28
N SER A 913 -14.27 -21.67 1.55
CA SER A 913 -13.68 -22.28 0.35
C SER A 913 -13.00 -23.62 0.65
N GLY A 914 -12.24 -23.69 1.76
CA GLY A 914 -11.56 -24.90 2.19
C GLY A 914 -12.55 -25.97 2.65
N ARG A 915 -13.60 -25.59 3.38
CA ARG A 915 -14.70 -26.49 3.76
C ARG A 915 -15.38 -27.11 2.52
N ARG A 916 -15.74 -26.30 1.53
CA ARG A 916 -16.36 -26.76 0.26
C ARG A 916 -15.45 -27.71 -0.53
N ILE A 917 -14.14 -27.45 -0.61
CA ILE A 917 -13.18 -28.37 -1.24
C ILE A 917 -13.08 -29.68 -0.46
N ARG A 918 -12.93 -29.62 0.87
CA ARG A 918 -12.82 -30.83 1.72
C ARG A 918 -14.04 -31.72 1.60
N GLU A 919 -15.23 -31.15 1.71
CA GLU A 919 -16.49 -31.89 1.58
C GLU A 919 -16.65 -32.48 0.17
N ALA A 920 -16.40 -31.70 -0.89
CA ALA A 920 -16.56 -32.16 -2.26
C ALA A 920 -15.58 -33.27 -2.65
N VAL A 921 -14.33 -33.21 -2.19
CA VAL A 921 -13.33 -34.27 -2.37
C VAL A 921 -13.71 -35.51 -1.57
N LYS A 922 -14.11 -35.33 -0.30
CA LYS A 922 -14.54 -36.43 0.57
C LYS A 922 -15.69 -37.23 -0.04
N GLN A 923 -16.71 -36.53 -0.57
CA GLN A 923 -17.86 -37.13 -1.25
C GLN A 923 -17.51 -37.94 -2.50
N GLU A 924 -16.44 -37.62 -3.23
CA GLU A 924 -16.01 -38.42 -4.40
C GLU A 924 -15.17 -39.62 -3.98
N LEU A 925 -14.30 -39.47 -2.96
CA LEU A 925 -13.48 -40.56 -2.43
C LEU A 925 -14.36 -41.64 -1.79
N GLU A 926 -15.31 -41.26 -0.93
CA GLU A 926 -16.24 -42.19 -0.26
C GLU A 926 -17.31 -42.79 -1.20
N THR A 927 -17.18 -42.63 -2.52
CA THR A 927 -17.93 -43.47 -3.48
C THR A 927 -17.31 -44.86 -3.65
N ASP A 928 -16.04 -45.04 -3.26
CA ASP A 928 -15.38 -46.34 -3.16
C ASP A 928 -15.20 -46.77 -1.69
N GLY A 929 -15.29 -48.08 -1.45
CA GLY A 929 -15.21 -48.68 -0.12
C GLY A 929 -13.82 -48.58 0.52
N ASP A 930 -12.75 -48.55 -0.28
CA ASP A 930 -11.38 -48.48 0.22
C ASP A 930 -11.05 -47.11 0.88
N PHE A 931 -11.86 -46.08 0.62
CA PHE A 931 -11.74 -44.74 1.21
C PHE A 931 -12.77 -44.43 2.30
N ALA A 932 -13.51 -45.43 2.81
CA ALA A 932 -14.55 -45.22 3.82
C ALA A 932 -14.03 -44.52 5.09
N ASN A 933 -14.66 -43.40 5.48
CA ASN A 933 -14.18 -42.47 6.52
C ASN A 933 -12.90 -41.73 6.12
N ALA A 934 -12.87 -41.16 4.92
CA ALA A 934 -11.76 -40.35 4.44
C ALA A 934 -11.58 -39.08 5.30
N GLU A 935 -10.33 -38.77 5.70
CA GLU A 935 -9.98 -37.47 6.27
C GLU A 935 -9.33 -36.63 5.17
N VAL A 936 -9.97 -35.53 4.79
CA VAL A 936 -9.46 -34.63 3.73
C VAL A 936 -8.86 -33.39 4.38
N VAL A 937 -7.59 -33.13 4.06
CA VAL A 937 -6.81 -32.01 4.59
C VAL A 937 -6.45 -31.05 3.45
N ILE A 938 -6.67 -29.75 3.65
CA ILE A 938 -6.14 -28.73 2.75
C ILE A 938 -4.70 -28.45 3.15
N ALA A 939 -3.77 -28.60 2.20
CA ALA A 939 -2.44 -28.03 2.25
C ALA A 939 -2.43 -26.76 1.38
N GLY A 940 -2.27 -25.60 2.02
CA GLY A 940 -2.23 -24.30 1.36
C GLY A 940 -0.90 -24.04 0.65
N LEU A 941 -0.91 -23.01 -0.19
CA LEU A 941 0.28 -22.41 -0.83
C LEU A 941 1.22 -23.42 -1.50
N CYS A 942 0.64 -24.45 -2.10
CA CYS A 942 1.37 -25.57 -2.68
C CYS A 942 1.79 -25.33 -4.12
N ASN A 943 3.02 -25.72 -4.47
CA ASN A 943 3.56 -25.85 -5.83
C ASN A 943 3.75 -24.55 -6.65
N VAL A 944 2.72 -23.72 -6.73
CA VAL A 944 2.70 -22.40 -7.35
C VAL A 944 1.76 -21.51 -6.54
N TYR A 945 1.97 -20.20 -6.58
CA TYR A 945 1.15 -19.24 -5.85
C TYR A 945 0.27 -18.43 -6.81
N THR A 946 -1.05 -18.51 -6.61
CA THR A 946 -2.07 -17.82 -7.41
C THR A 946 -2.92 -16.87 -6.57
N HIS A 947 -2.35 -16.23 -5.55
CA HIS A 947 -3.10 -15.43 -4.57
C HIS A 947 -4.24 -16.23 -3.90
N TYR A 948 -5.44 -15.66 -3.80
CA TYR A 948 -6.51 -16.11 -2.91
C TYR A 948 -7.57 -16.95 -3.63
N ILE A 949 -8.30 -17.76 -2.87
CA ILE A 949 -9.47 -18.50 -3.32
C ILE A 949 -10.61 -18.23 -2.32
N THR A 950 -11.53 -17.36 -2.72
CA THR A 950 -12.80 -17.07 -2.02
C THR A 950 -13.96 -17.87 -2.60
N THR A 951 -15.06 -18.02 -1.84
CA THR A 951 -16.33 -18.49 -2.40
C THR A 951 -16.89 -17.49 -3.41
N TYR A 952 -17.89 -17.90 -4.20
CA TYR A 952 -18.58 -16.99 -5.12
C TYR A 952 -19.24 -15.84 -4.33
N GLU A 953 -19.77 -16.17 -3.16
CA GLU A 953 -20.48 -15.27 -2.25
C GLU A 953 -19.53 -14.30 -1.56
N GLU A 954 -18.41 -14.78 -1.02
CA GLU A 954 -17.32 -13.95 -0.50
C GLU A 954 -16.74 -13.04 -1.60
N TYR A 955 -16.66 -13.53 -2.85
CA TYR A 955 -16.18 -12.76 -3.99
C TYR A 955 -17.06 -11.55 -4.29
N GLN A 956 -18.38 -11.63 -4.09
CA GLN A 956 -19.28 -10.49 -4.36
C GLN A 956 -18.97 -9.27 -3.49
N ILE A 957 -18.40 -9.47 -2.29
CA ILE A 957 -18.13 -8.41 -1.32
C ILE A 957 -16.82 -7.64 -1.63
N GLN A 958 -15.91 -8.18 -2.46
CA GLN A 958 -14.66 -7.51 -2.87
C GLN A 958 -13.81 -6.91 -1.71
N ARG A 959 -13.74 -7.61 -0.57
CA ARG A 959 -12.65 -7.44 0.41
C ARG A 959 -11.30 -7.94 -0.15
N TYR A 960 -10.20 -7.79 0.59
CA TYR A 960 -8.84 -8.05 0.11
C TYR A 960 -8.68 -9.42 -0.56
N GLU A 961 -9.20 -10.49 0.06
CA GLU A 961 -9.14 -11.85 -0.46
C GLU A 961 -9.90 -11.95 -1.80
N ALA A 962 -11.11 -11.39 -1.87
CA ALA A 962 -11.99 -11.41 -3.05
C ALA A 962 -11.44 -10.59 -4.23
N ALA A 963 -10.83 -9.43 -3.95
CA ALA A 963 -10.10 -8.66 -4.93
C ALA A 963 -8.83 -9.40 -5.42
N SER A 964 -8.29 -10.29 -4.58
CA SER A 964 -7.11 -11.10 -4.86
C SER A 964 -7.42 -12.52 -5.39
N THR A 965 -8.69 -12.91 -5.52
CA THR A 965 -9.11 -14.14 -6.21
C THR A 965 -8.94 -13.95 -7.72
N ILE A 966 -7.76 -14.31 -8.26
CA ILE A 966 -7.34 -13.78 -9.58
C ILE A 966 -8.07 -14.36 -10.78
N TYR A 967 -8.58 -15.59 -10.75
CA TYR A 967 -9.26 -16.21 -11.91
C TYR A 967 -10.79 -15.96 -11.95
N GLY A 968 -11.28 -14.97 -11.20
CA GLY A 968 -12.67 -14.50 -11.23
C GLY A 968 -13.61 -15.21 -10.24
N PRO A 969 -14.92 -14.90 -10.29
CA PRO A 969 -15.91 -15.34 -9.29
C PRO A 969 -16.05 -16.86 -9.18
N HIS A 970 -15.69 -17.61 -10.23
CA HIS A 970 -15.80 -19.07 -10.28
C HIS A 970 -14.48 -19.81 -9.98
N THR A 971 -13.45 -19.11 -9.46
CA THR A 971 -12.15 -19.71 -9.10
C THR A 971 -12.29 -20.91 -8.17
N LEU A 972 -13.08 -20.78 -7.08
CA LEU A 972 -13.35 -21.90 -6.19
C LEU A 972 -14.09 -23.04 -6.90
N SER A 973 -15.12 -22.72 -7.68
CA SER A 973 -15.93 -23.71 -8.37
C SER A 973 -15.11 -24.52 -9.37
N ALA A 974 -14.13 -23.89 -10.04
CA ALA A 974 -13.14 -24.57 -10.86
C ALA A 974 -12.25 -25.50 -10.03
N TYR A 975 -11.65 -25.04 -8.92
CA TYR A 975 -10.84 -25.91 -8.05
C TYR A 975 -11.65 -27.08 -7.47
N VAL A 976 -12.90 -26.88 -7.07
CA VAL A 976 -13.81 -27.95 -6.62
C VAL A 976 -14.03 -28.97 -7.74
N GLN A 977 -14.35 -28.53 -8.97
CA GLN A 977 -14.53 -29.42 -10.13
C GLN A 977 -13.25 -30.22 -10.43
N LEU A 978 -12.09 -29.57 -10.40
CA LEU A 978 -10.79 -30.20 -10.66
C LEU A 978 -10.43 -31.22 -9.58
N PHE A 979 -10.50 -30.86 -8.29
CA PHE A 979 -10.18 -31.78 -7.20
C PHE A 979 -11.19 -32.93 -7.07
N ARG A 980 -12.47 -32.74 -7.43
CA ARG A 980 -13.42 -33.86 -7.61
C ARG A 980 -12.99 -34.80 -8.75
N GLY A 981 -12.46 -34.28 -9.85
CA GLY A 981 -11.87 -35.08 -10.93
C GLY A 981 -10.66 -35.91 -10.47
N LEU A 982 -9.74 -35.30 -9.73
CA LEU A 982 -8.59 -36.00 -9.13
C LEU A 982 -9.05 -37.05 -8.10
N ALA A 983 -10.04 -36.74 -7.26
CA ALA A 983 -10.63 -37.65 -6.28
C ALA A 983 -11.22 -38.90 -6.95
N ARG A 984 -12.02 -38.71 -8.00
CA ARG A 984 -12.63 -39.80 -8.76
C ARG A 984 -11.59 -40.67 -9.46
N ALA A 985 -10.54 -40.08 -10.00
CA ALA A 985 -9.44 -40.83 -10.62
C ALA A 985 -8.66 -41.66 -9.59
N ILE A 986 -8.46 -41.14 -8.37
CA ILE A 986 -7.87 -41.90 -7.26
C ILE A 986 -8.78 -43.04 -6.81
N ALA A 987 -10.05 -42.76 -6.53
CA ALA A 987 -11.04 -43.75 -6.09
C ALA A 987 -11.21 -44.91 -7.11
N GLN A 988 -11.11 -44.62 -8.42
CA GLN A 988 -11.25 -45.63 -9.47
C GLN A 988 -9.92 -46.30 -9.89
N GLY A 989 -8.78 -45.98 -9.25
CA GLY A 989 -7.46 -46.52 -9.63
C GLY A 989 -7.01 -46.12 -11.05
N LYS A 990 -7.43 -44.93 -11.49
CA LYS A 990 -7.31 -44.39 -12.86
C LYS A 990 -6.45 -43.13 -12.92
N GLU A 991 -5.56 -42.90 -11.96
CA GLU A 991 -4.72 -41.69 -11.94
C GLU A 991 -3.86 -41.56 -13.22
N GLY A 992 -3.44 -42.69 -13.79
CA GLY A 992 -2.71 -42.76 -15.06
C GLY A 992 -3.54 -42.48 -16.33
N GLU A 993 -4.86 -42.35 -16.22
CA GLU A 993 -5.74 -41.90 -17.32
C GLU A 993 -5.94 -40.37 -17.32
N LEU A 994 -5.45 -39.65 -16.29
CA LEU A 994 -5.57 -38.20 -16.21
C LEU A 994 -4.71 -37.50 -17.29
N PRO A 995 -5.23 -36.46 -17.96
CA PRO A 995 -4.44 -35.68 -18.90
C PRO A 995 -3.44 -34.80 -18.15
N LEU A 996 -2.14 -34.92 -18.49
CA LEU A 996 -1.05 -34.13 -17.89
C LEU A 996 -1.28 -32.61 -17.96
N GLY A 997 -1.95 -32.14 -19.02
CA GLY A 997 -2.19 -30.73 -19.28
C GLY A 997 -1.01 -29.99 -19.90
N PRO A 998 -1.12 -28.66 -20.08
CA PRO A 998 -0.05 -27.82 -20.64
C PRO A 998 1.11 -27.66 -19.65
N GLU A 999 2.36 -27.76 -20.10
CA GLU A 999 3.54 -27.55 -19.26
C GLU A 999 3.71 -26.04 -18.88
N PRO A 1000 4.00 -25.71 -17.61
CA PRO A 1000 4.21 -24.32 -17.19
C PRO A 1000 5.53 -23.75 -17.74
N PRO A 1001 5.59 -22.44 -18.04
CA PRO A 1001 6.78 -21.81 -18.61
C PRO A 1001 7.93 -21.73 -17.59
N PHE A 1002 9.16 -21.89 -18.06
CA PHE A 1002 10.39 -21.67 -17.28
C PHE A 1002 11.24 -20.59 -17.97
N PHE A 1003 11.27 -19.37 -17.42
CA PHE A 1003 11.96 -18.24 -18.06
C PHE A 1003 13.49 -18.31 -17.87
N ASN A 1004 14.29 -17.85 -18.84
CA ASN A 1004 15.74 -17.88 -18.70
C ASN A 1004 16.22 -16.85 -17.67
N GLU A 1005 17.31 -17.12 -16.93
CA GLU A 1005 17.87 -16.18 -15.94
C GLU A 1005 18.22 -14.81 -16.56
N SER A 1006 18.62 -14.77 -17.83
CA SER A 1006 18.87 -13.52 -18.59
C SER A 1006 17.62 -12.66 -18.84
N GLN A 1007 16.42 -13.19 -18.61
CA GLN A 1007 15.14 -12.48 -18.69
C GLN A 1007 14.63 -12.04 -17.30
N LEU A 1008 15.22 -12.56 -16.22
CA LEU A 1008 14.81 -12.27 -14.84
C LEU A 1008 15.56 -11.03 -14.34
N ILE A 1009 14.81 -9.96 -14.08
CA ILE A 1009 15.38 -8.66 -13.67
C ILE A 1009 15.72 -8.69 -12.17
N SER A 1010 16.90 -8.18 -11.80
CA SER A 1010 17.26 -7.91 -10.41
C SER A 1010 17.46 -6.40 -10.20
N LEU A 1011 16.81 -5.83 -9.18
CA LEU A 1011 16.96 -4.44 -8.75
C LEU A 1011 17.80 -4.30 -7.47
N LEU A 1012 18.19 -5.43 -6.87
CA LEU A 1012 19.04 -5.47 -5.69
C LEU A 1012 20.49 -5.09 -6.05
N LEU A 1013 20.94 -3.94 -5.54
CA LEU A 1013 22.30 -3.45 -5.79
C LEU A 1013 23.38 -4.44 -5.30
N PRO A 1014 24.55 -4.51 -5.96
CA PRO A 1014 25.72 -5.20 -5.44
C PRO A 1014 26.13 -4.69 -4.06
N VAL A 1015 26.81 -5.55 -3.28
CA VAL A 1015 27.40 -5.14 -2.00
C VAL A 1015 28.57 -4.17 -2.28
N PRO A 1016 28.64 -3.00 -1.61
CA PRO A 1016 29.80 -2.12 -1.67
C PRO A 1016 30.93 -2.65 -0.77
N LEU A 1017 32.18 -2.32 -1.10
CA LEU A 1017 33.33 -2.63 -0.24
C LEU A 1017 33.10 -2.14 1.20
N ASP A 1018 33.11 -3.07 2.14
CA ASP A 1018 32.87 -2.79 3.56
C ASP A 1018 33.99 -1.91 4.14
N LYS A 1019 33.61 -1.08 5.10
CA LYS A 1019 34.54 -0.22 5.83
C LYS A 1019 34.31 -0.36 7.32
N LYS A 1020 35.38 -0.14 8.07
CA LYS A 1020 35.39 -0.04 9.53
C LYS A 1020 35.61 1.41 9.98
N PRO A 1021 35.38 1.76 11.26
CA PRO A 1021 35.92 2.97 11.86
C PRO A 1021 37.45 3.08 11.68
N ALA A 1022 38.02 4.26 11.96
CA ALA A 1022 39.48 4.35 12.12
C ALA A 1022 39.91 3.45 13.29
N ASP A 1023 41.14 2.91 13.22
CA ASP A 1023 41.84 2.22 14.32
C ASP A 1023 41.13 1.02 14.98
N THR A 1024 40.06 0.51 14.34
CA THR A 1024 39.31 -0.70 14.74
C THR A 1024 39.59 -1.89 13.83
N VAL A 1025 39.07 -3.08 14.15
CA VAL A 1025 39.00 -4.26 13.25
C VAL A 1025 37.56 -4.79 13.12
N PHE A 1026 37.25 -5.55 12.06
CA PHE A 1026 36.00 -6.30 11.99
C PHE A 1026 35.98 -7.37 13.09
N GLY A 1027 34.83 -7.58 13.74
CA GLY A 1027 34.70 -8.43 14.93
C GLY A 1027 35.07 -7.75 16.25
N GLN A 1028 35.61 -6.53 16.23
CA GLN A 1028 35.85 -5.77 17.46
C GLN A 1028 34.52 -5.34 18.11
N VAL A 1029 34.42 -5.51 19.42
CA VAL A 1029 33.32 -5.00 20.23
C VAL A 1029 33.36 -3.46 20.30
N LEU A 1030 32.20 -2.84 20.09
CA LEU A 1030 31.92 -1.42 20.26
C LEU A 1030 31.17 -1.14 21.57
N GLU A 1031 30.26 -2.03 21.95
CA GLU A 1031 29.45 -1.96 23.17
C GLU A 1031 29.48 -3.34 23.82
N GLN A 1032 30.02 -3.44 25.04
CA GLN A 1032 30.18 -4.71 25.78
C GLN A 1032 28.94 -5.07 26.59
N VAL A 1033 28.81 -6.36 26.88
CA VAL A 1033 27.92 -6.94 27.90
C VAL A 1033 28.21 -6.36 29.30
N LEU A 1034 27.20 -6.39 30.18
CA LEU A 1034 27.39 -6.15 31.61
C LEU A 1034 28.06 -7.38 32.28
N PRO A 1035 28.81 -7.23 33.39
CA PRO A 1035 29.46 -8.36 34.06
C PRO A 1035 28.50 -9.38 34.70
N GLU A 1036 27.27 -8.95 35.04
CA GLU A 1036 26.24 -9.78 35.68
C GLU A 1036 24.86 -9.47 35.09
N TYR A 1037 24.06 -10.52 34.93
CA TYR A 1037 22.66 -10.49 34.53
C TYR A 1037 21.85 -11.49 35.36
N ARG A 1038 20.52 -11.36 35.33
CA ARG A 1038 19.55 -12.31 35.90
C ARG A 1038 18.76 -13.02 34.81
N VAL A 1039 18.14 -14.14 35.15
CA VAL A 1039 17.10 -14.73 34.30
C VAL A 1039 15.98 -13.72 34.02
N GLY A 1040 15.60 -13.56 32.75
CA GLY A 1040 14.67 -12.54 32.26
C GLY A 1040 15.30 -11.23 31.77
N ASP A 1041 16.57 -10.96 32.07
CA ASP A 1041 17.29 -9.81 31.48
C ASP A 1041 17.69 -10.08 30.01
N VAL A 1042 18.13 -9.03 29.32
CA VAL A 1042 18.66 -9.12 27.95
C VAL A 1042 20.14 -8.78 27.95
N ALA A 1043 20.99 -9.76 27.67
CA ALA A 1043 22.40 -9.53 27.37
C ALA A 1043 22.54 -9.01 25.94
N SER A 1044 23.29 -7.92 25.72
CA SER A 1044 23.45 -7.31 24.41
C SER A 1044 24.90 -6.89 24.18
N VAL A 1045 25.39 -7.08 22.96
CA VAL A 1045 26.75 -6.74 22.52
C VAL A 1045 26.77 -6.28 21.07
N THR A 1046 27.48 -5.18 20.79
CA THR A 1046 27.58 -4.62 19.43
C THR A 1046 29.00 -4.77 18.89
N PHE A 1047 29.15 -5.32 17.68
CA PHE A 1047 30.42 -5.55 16.98
C PHE A 1047 30.54 -4.68 15.71
N VAL A 1048 31.78 -4.38 15.29
CA VAL A 1048 32.07 -3.87 13.93
C VAL A 1048 31.83 -4.99 12.91
N SER A 1049 30.91 -4.78 11.96
CA SER A 1049 30.41 -5.82 11.04
C SER A 1049 30.61 -5.45 9.58
N GLY A 1050 30.91 -6.46 8.75
CA GLY A 1050 30.63 -6.41 7.30
C GLY A 1050 29.16 -6.70 6.97
N ASN A 1051 28.76 -6.58 5.70
CA ASN A 1051 27.41 -6.93 5.25
C ASN A 1051 27.18 -8.46 5.24
N PRO A 1052 26.11 -9.00 5.86
CA PRO A 1052 25.81 -10.43 5.90
C PRO A 1052 25.78 -11.11 4.53
N ARG A 1053 25.40 -10.39 3.46
CA ARG A 1053 25.39 -10.87 2.07
C ARG A 1053 26.76 -11.37 1.59
N ASN A 1054 27.86 -10.89 2.17
CA ASN A 1054 29.21 -11.37 1.86
C ASN A 1054 29.46 -12.80 2.33
N SER A 1055 28.71 -13.29 3.30
CA SER A 1055 28.94 -14.62 3.90
C SER A 1055 28.52 -15.78 2.99
N GLY A 1056 27.91 -15.49 1.84
CA GLY A 1056 27.50 -16.48 0.85
C GLY A 1056 26.44 -17.42 1.40
N ASP A 1057 26.66 -18.73 1.21
CA ASP A 1057 25.79 -19.76 1.78
C ASP A 1057 26.17 -19.99 3.26
N MET A 1058 25.35 -19.44 4.15
CA MET A 1058 25.48 -19.55 5.62
C MET A 1058 24.61 -20.65 6.22
N ARG A 1059 23.99 -21.50 5.40
CA ARG A 1059 23.19 -22.62 5.89
C ARG A 1059 24.08 -23.64 6.60
N GLU A 1060 23.56 -24.22 7.70
CA GLU A 1060 24.31 -25.12 8.58
C GLU A 1060 25.56 -24.48 9.22
N LYS A 1061 25.57 -23.15 9.28
CA LYS A 1061 26.50 -22.29 10.04
C LYS A 1061 25.66 -21.25 10.77
N THR A 1062 26.25 -20.50 11.69
CA THR A 1062 25.54 -19.47 12.45
C THR A 1062 26.27 -18.14 12.43
N PHE A 1063 25.53 -17.02 12.46
CA PHE A 1063 26.08 -15.68 12.62
C PHE A 1063 26.48 -15.36 14.05
N ILE A 1064 25.94 -16.07 15.05
CA ILE A 1064 26.17 -15.82 16.48
C ILE A 1064 26.19 -17.12 17.29
N THR A 1065 26.90 -17.13 18.42
CA THR A 1065 26.72 -18.16 19.46
C THR A 1065 26.63 -17.53 20.84
N VAL A 1066 25.79 -18.09 21.69
CA VAL A 1066 25.89 -17.93 23.14
C VAL A 1066 26.58 -19.19 23.66
N GLU A 1067 27.69 -19.03 24.35
CA GLU A 1067 28.49 -20.13 24.89
C GLU A 1067 28.51 -20.09 26.42
N LYS A 1068 28.37 -21.25 27.07
CA LYS A 1068 28.48 -21.42 28.52
C LYS A 1068 29.83 -22.05 28.89
N TYR A 1069 30.49 -21.54 29.92
CA TYR A 1069 31.70 -22.15 30.44
C TYR A 1069 31.41 -23.36 31.34
N GLN A 1070 32.04 -24.50 31.04
CA GLN A 1070 31.92 -25.73 31.82
C GLN A 1070 33.09 -25.88 32.80
N ASN A 1071 32.86 -25.56 34.08
CA ASN A 1071 33.85 -25.72 35.16
C ASN A 1071 34.41 -27.15 35.33
N ARG A 1072 33.80 -28.18 34.72
CA ARG A 1072 34.25 -29.58 34.78
C ARG A 1072 35.21 -29.99 33.67
N THR A 1073 34.99 -29.51 32.43
CA THR A 1073 35.85 -29.81 31.26
C THR A 1073 36.84 -28.69 30.97
N GLN A 1074 36.61 -27.49 31.51
CA GLN A 1074 37.29 -26.24 31.18
C GLN A 1074 37.04 -25.73 29.75
N GLU A 1075 35.97 -26.21 29.12
CA GLU A 1075 35.58 -25.90 27.74
C GLU A 1075 34.37 -24.94 27.69
N TRP A 1076 34.03 -24.49 26.47
CA TRP A 1076 32.90 -23.61 26.19
C TRP A 1076 31.87 -24.36 25.34
N ASP A 1077 30.72 -24.67 25.93
CA ASP A 1077 29.60 -25.33 25.25
C ASP A 1077 28.73 -24.28 24.55
N ILE A 1078 28.41 -24.47 23.27
CA ILE A 1078 27.38 -23.67 22.59
C ILE A 1078 26.02 -24.05 23.18
N VAL A 1079 25.27 -23.07 23.69
CA VAL A 1079 23.90 -23.26 24.23
C VAL A 1079 22.82 -22.64 23.36
N HIS A 1080 23.15 -21.57 22.63
CA HIS A 1080 22.26 -20.94 21.64
C HIS A 1080 23.04 -20.50 20.40
N THR A 1081 22.34 -20.41 19.28
CA THR A 1081 22.78 -20.02 17.92
C THR A 1081 21.75 -19.07 17.30
N ASP A 1082 22.01 -18.50 16.12
CA ASP A 1082 21.02 -17.71 15.36
C ASP A 1082 19.76 -18.47 14.88
N ALA A 1083 19.59 -19.74 15.26
CA ALA A 1083 18.34 -20.49 15.15
C ALA A 1083 17.52 -20.51 16.45
N SER A 1084 18.08 -20.03 17.56
CA SER A 1084 17.51 -20.07 18.91
C SER A 1084 16.61 -18.86 19.16
N TRP A 1085 15.36 -19.12 19.57
CA TRP A 1085 14.31 -18.10 19.72
C TRP A 1085 14.68 -17.00 20.73
N GLU A 1086 15.54 -17.34 21.69
CA GLU A 1086 16.06 -16.48 22.75
C GLU A 1086 17.10 -15.48 22.23
N THR A 1087 17.59 -15.63 21.00
CA THR A 1087 18.65 -14.79 20.42
C THR A 1087 18.14 -13.94 19.27
N ARG A 1088 18.75 -12.78 19.05
CA ARG A 1088 18.52 -11.94 17.88
C ARG A 1088 19.83 -11.40 17.34
N PHE A 1089 20.04 -11.52 16.04
CA PHE A 1089 21.16 -10.90 15.33
C PHE A 1089 20.62 -9.74 14.50
N HIS A 1090 20.98 -8.51 14.86
CA HIS A 1090 20.62 -7.28 14.15
C HIS A 1090 21.82 -6.78 13.35
N TRP A 1091 21.71 -6.72 12.02
CA TRP A 1091 22.68 -6.04 11.17
C TRP A 1091 22.25 -4.60 10.87
N ILE A 1092 23.01 -3.64 11.37
CA ILE A 1092 22.70 -2.22 11.29
C ILE A 1092 23.60 -1.55 10.24
N LYS A 1093 22.98 -1.12 9.15
CA LYS A 1093 23.66 -0.44 8.03
C LYS A 1093 24.08 0.98 8.41
N GLY A 1094 25.38 1.20 8.48
CA GLY A 1094 25.99 2.48 8.84
C GLY A 1094 26.33 3.37 7.64
N VAL A 1095 26.90 4.54 7.96
CA VAL A 1095 27.27 5.57 6.98
C VAL A 1095 28.58 5.20 6.27
N TRP A 1096 28.64 5.47 4.96
CA TRP A 1096 29.82 5.24 4.08
C TRP A 1096 30.31 3.78 4.02
N ALA A 1097 29.37 2.83 3.88
CA ALA A 1097 29.62 1.38 3.81
C ALA A 1097 30.27 0.79 5.07
N ARG A 1098 30.05 1.42 6.24
CA ARG A 1098 30.24 0.79 7.55
C ARG A 1098 28.99 0.04 7.95
N SER A 1099 29.11 -0.95 8.83
CA SER A 1099 27.97 -1.54 9.53
C SER A 1099 28.36 -2.08 10.91
N ASN A 1100 27.34 -2.26 11.75
CA ASN A 1100 27.45 -2.90 13.05
C ASN A 1100 26.61 -4.17 13.07
N ALA A 1101 26.98 -5.12 13.92
CA ALA A 1101 26.16 -6.27 14.29
C ALA A 1101 25.85 -6.20 15.78
N THR A 1102 24.59 -6.06 16.16
CA THR A 1102 24.15 -6.13 17.55
C THR A 1102 23.54 -7.51 17.80
N VAL A 1103 23.99 -8.18 18.86
CA VAL A 1103 23.52 -9.51 19.23
C VAL A 1103 22.83 -9.41 20.58
N GLU A 1104 21.54 -9.73 20.62
CA GLU A 1104 20.74 -9.81 21.84
C GLU A 1104 20.56 -11.28 22.24
N TRP A 1105 20.65 -11.58 23.55
CA TRP A 1105 20.22 -12.83 24.16
C TRP A 1105 19.25 -12.50 25.30
N HIS A 1106 17.99 -12.82 25.09
CA HIS A 1106 16.92 -12.77 26.09
C HIS A 1106 17.06 -13.99 26.99
N ILE A 1107 17.62 -13.81 28.19
CA ILE A 1107 18.01 -14.91 29.06
C ILE A 1107 16.74 -15.63 29.55
N PRO A 1108 16.46 -16.88 29.12
CA PRO A 1108 15.21 -17.55 29.47
C PRO A 1108 15.19 -17.92 30.97
N SER A 1109 13.99 -18.10 31.52
CA SER A 1109 13.80 -18.59 32.90
C SER A 1109 14.33 -20.01 33.15
N SER A 1110 14.65 -20.75 32.08
CA SER A 1110 15.32 -22.05 32.09
C SER A 1110 16.84 -21.98 32.02
N ALA A 1111 17.44 -20.79 31.85
CA ALA A 1111 18.89 -20.62 31.83
C ALA A 1111 19.49 -21.01 33.19
N GLN A 1112 20.48 -21.91 33.17
CA GLN A 1112 21.17 -22.30 34.40
C GLN A 1112 22.25 -21.27 34.76
N PRO A 1113 22.39 -20.86 36.04
CA PRO A 1113 23.45 -19.96 36.47
C PRO A 1113 24.87 -20.40 36.08
N GLY A 1114 25.76 -19.42 35.89
CA GLY A 1114 27.16 -19.65 35.50
C GLY A 1114 27.72 -18.55 34.60
N ALA A 1115 28.95 -18.77 34.11
CA ALA A 1115 29.64 -17.84 33.22
C ALA A 1115 29.31 -18.11 31.74
N TYR A 1116 29.11 -17.03 30.99
CA TYR A 1116 28.67 -16.99 29.60
C TYR A 1116 29.50 -16.00 28.78
N ARG A 1117 29.51 -16.18 27.45
CA ARG A 1117 29.99 -15.20 26.48
C ARG A 1117 29.18 -15.26 25.20
N ILE A 1118 29.15 -14.16 24.44
CA ILE A 1118 28.53 -14.08 23.12
C ILE A 1118 29.62 -13.94 22.07
N ARG A 1119 29.52 -14.69 20.98
CA ARG A 1119 30.38 -14.55 19.80
C ARG A 1119 29.57 -14.21 18.56
N HIS A 1120 30.22 -13.53 17.62
CA HIS A 1120 29.68 -13.19 16.31
C HIS A 1120 30.65 -13.62 15.22
N PHE A 1121 30.12 -14.21 14.14
CA PHE A 1121 30.85 -14.66 12.96
C PHE A 1121 30.33 -13.96 11.71
N GLY A 1122 31.22 -13.52 10.83
CA GLY A 1122 30.81 -12.81 9.62
C GLY A 1122 31.89 -12.72 8.55
N HIS A 1123 31.54 -12.06 7.45
CA HIS A 1123 32.46 -11.83 6.33
C HIS A 1123 32.38 -10.37 5.85
N PHE A 1124 33.50 -9.82 5.40
CA PHE A 1124 33.59 -8.47 4.81
C PHE A 1124 34.28 -8.52 3.45
N GLN A 1125 33.93 -7.58 2.58
CA GLN A 1125 34.47 -7.43 1.23
C GLN A 1125 35.51 -6.31 1.17
N GLU A 1126 36.75 -6.65 0.85
CA GLU A 1126 37.88 -5.73 0.74
C GLU A 1126 38.56 -5.81 -0.62
N ASN A 1127 39.33 -4.79 -1.00
CA ASN A 1127 40.13 -4.81 -2.23
C ASN A 1127 41.57 -5.28 -1.95
N LYS A 1128 41.92 -6.49 -2.37
CA LYS A 1128 43.29 -7.02 -2.39
C LYS A 1128 43.80 -7.06 -3.83
N PHE A 1129 44.91 -6.39 -4.11
CA PHE A 1129 45.52 -6.32 -5.45
C PHE A 1129 44.54 -5.95 -6.59
N LEU A 1130 43.76 -4.87 -6.38
CA LEU A 1130 42.72 -4.38 -7.30
C LEU A 1130 41.58 -5.37 -7.61
N ARG A 1131 41.43 -6.44 -6.82
CA ARG A 1131 40.29 -7.37 -6.91
C ARG A 1131 39.50 -7.38 -5.59
N PRO A 1132 38.16 -7.48 -5.63
CA PRO A 1132 37.38 -7.72 -4.43
C PRO A 1132 37.68 -9.14 -3.92
N VAL A 1133 37.92 -9.25 -2.61
CA VAL A 1133 38.11 -10.50 -1.87
C VAL A 1133 37.20 -10.46 -0.65
N ILE A 1134 36.59 -11.60 -0.34
CA ILE A 1134 35.77 -11.78 0.85
C ILE A 1134 36.64 -12.43 1.92
N THR A 1135 36.70 -11.83 3.10
CA THR A 1135 37.49 -12.29 4.24
C THR A 1135 36.57 -12.53 5.44
N ALA A 1136 36.73 -13.68 6.10
CA ALA A 1136 36.00 -14.03 7.31
C ALA A 1136 36.58 -13.32 8.54
N TYR A 1137 35.75 -13.09 9.56
CA TYR A 1137 36.14 -12.58 10.87
C TYR A 1137 35.25 -13.16 11.97
N GLU A 1138 35.73 -13.06 13.21
CA GLU A 1138 34.96 -13.36 14.41
C GLU A 1138 35.14 -12.25 15.46
N GLY A 1139 34.14 -12.11 16.33
CA GLY A 1139 34.16 -11.27 17.52
C GLY A 1139 33.71 -12.06 18.74
N THR A 1140 34.18 -11.70 19.92
CA THR A 1140 33.82 -12.32 21.21
C THR A 1140 33.62 -11.21 22.24
N SER A 1141 32.55 -11.30 23.04
CA SER A 1141 32.29 -10.40 24.18
C SER A 1141 33.27 -10.66 25.34
N ASP A 1142 33.27 -9.77 26.33
CA ASP A 1142 33.77 -10.13 27.65
C ASP A 1142 32.91 -11.25 28.28
N ILE A 1143 33.44 -11.92 29.31
CA ILE A 1143 32.73 -12.96 30.06
C ILE A 1143 31.80 -12.30 31.07
N PHE A 1144 30.57 -12.78 31.15
CA PHE A 1144 29.55 -12.32 32.09
C PHE A 1144 28.90 -13.49 32.83
N ASN A 1145 28.34 -13.23 34.02
CA ASN A 1145 27.61 -14.23 34.79
C ASN A 1145 26.09 -14.06 34.64
N VAL A 1146 25.38 -15.18 34.60
CA VAL A 1146 23.92 -15.23 34.80
C VAL A 1146 23.66 -15.83 36.19
N ASN A 1147 22.78 -15.19 36.95
CA ASN A 1147 22.37 -15.55 38.32
C ASN A 1147 20.87 -15.87 38.41
#